data_AF-A0AAD5EWH3-F1
#
_entry.id   AF-A0AAD5EWH3-F1
#
_cell.length_a   1.000
_cell.length_b   1.000
_cell.length_c   1.000
_cell.angle_alpha   90.00
_cell.angle_beta   90.00
_cell.angle_gamma   90.00
#
_symmetry.space_group_name_H-M   'P 1'
#
loop_
_entity.id
_entity.type
_entity.pdbx_description
1 polymer ?
#
loop_
_entity_poly.entity_id
_entity_poly.type
_entity_poly.pdbx_seq_one_letter_code
_entity_poly.pdbx_strand_id
1 'polypeptide(L)'
;MRIARWLLRRGPEHSGLILGNDASGKTTMLYKLKLGEIVTTIPTIGFNVETLEYPDGGKITLWDVGGCDKIRPLIRHYMQPDRFLIFIQSCGDLEPDRIEFSLEYLRMGLAMMAEQGCRHMFILFNKQDLLPPDERDTIVKGIREQFEREIAPYLANHDIRILDHPGLCATSGEQLYPAMEEIRQTIQQIKKPAQPDTKAQVAEMEKGPSDTELIDRVRKANADAVDTESFWASFMDGSLNSWDHYTHLRAGFFVLHDCFARGFGLLECADEFMTHLNRLRQGNPKRFRNTAHKYVYLARLRITSNADRTMTIFWLHQIQIAAVNYQVNNGRDKFPDRSEYAEIALAAPWLMNSGLWRSYYSKDLLFTPEARKDWHLPDLQPLPTPAQAKVEEDQPHTQRSGNDVDRLPRFAFSVVQKTLTSKLRRGGVVKQALEALQSSTIRLRASDPSVPPYSETQAYFWIQIVHAYLRSLEVEPSKAPNSTRFEGSVTTLTFGAFKALFDITGDEWRQYYSSSVWQGIPARMSFVNPDKKALPNVFGMPSKAKIDLARSQMVDAINRRFTKPSGLPPREDLDFWAAVLIDEAKLIPEDEVIATNHASLLRFLYQRLSKPSEKKSSTVAARAALELSSSMGSTQSMFWVQQVQLCLAGGKAASTFEEFVTANAHLAYEDLPLVYYSPQLWQSAEVKEVYVPPDRHSLSSIVTGGK
;
A
#
# COMPACT_ATOMS: atom_id res chain seq x y z
N MET A 1 -11.07 25.40 31.70
CA MET A 1 -11.49 24.12 31.07
C MET A 1 -12.32 24.24 29.77
N ARG A 2 -12.51 25.43 29.14
CA ARG A 2 -13.30 25.55 27.89
C ARG A 2 -12.46 25.67 26.59
N ILE A 3 -11.24 26.20 26.65
CA ILE A 3 -10.36 26.38 25.47
C ILE A 3 -9.67 25.07 25.03
N ALA A 4 -9.27 24.21 25.96
CA ALA A 4 -8.73 22.88 25.63
C ALA A 4 -9.76 21.97 24.93
N ARG A 5 -11.06 22.15 25.21
CA ARG A 5 -12.16 21.47 24.50
C ARG A 5 -12.41 22.01 23.10
N TRP A 6 -11.93 23.22 22.77
CA TRP A 6 -12.02 23.81 21.43
C TRP A 6 -10.80 23.43 20.58
N LEU A 7 -9.61 23.40 21.18
CA LEU A 7 -8.35 22.99 20.51
C LEU A 7 -8.23 21.48 20.22
N LEU A 8 -8.94 20.62 20.96
CA LEU A 8 -8.81 19.15 20.85
C LEU A 8 -10.07 18.44 20.29
N ARG A 9 -11.10 19.18 19.88
CA ARG A 9 -12.29 18.56 19.29
C ARG A 9 -12.02 18.32 17.80
N ARG A 10 -11.78 17.08 17.41
CA ARG A 10 -12.07 16.67 16.02
C ARG A 10 -13.56 16.91 15.80
N GLY A 11 -13.92 17.73 14.81
CA GLY A 11 -15.31 17.96 14.46
C GLY A 11 -15.97 16.66 13.96
N PRO A 12 -17.29 16.65 13.79
CA PRO A 12 -17.98 15.46 13.29
C PRO A 12 -17.46 15.08 11.90
N GLU A 13 -17.13 13.81 11.72
CA GLU A 13 -16.72 13.22 10.45
C GLU A 13 -17.88 12.42 9.86
N HIS A 14 -18.24 12.75 8.63
CA HIS A 14 -19.28 12.07 7.86
C HIS A 14 -18.73 11.59 6.52
N SER A 15 -19.29 10.51 6.00
CA SER A 15 -18.94 9.98 4.67
C SER A 15 -20.19 9.86 3.83
N GLY A 16 -20.11 10.25 2.56
CA GLY A 16 -21.23 10.20 1.62
C GLY A 16 -20.84 9.66 0.25
N LEU A 17 -21.78 9.05 -0.46
CA LEU A 17 -21.59 8.49 -1.80
C LEU A 17 -22.37 9.34 -2.82
N ILE A 18 -21.70 9.82 -3.87
CA ILE A 18 -22.33 10.56 -4.97
C ILE A 18 -22.67 9.58 -6.10
N LEU A 19 -23.95 9.56 -6.45
CA LEU A 19 -24.59 8.75 -7.48
C LEU A 19 -25.19 9.66 -8.56
N GLY A 20 -25.35 9.13 -9.75
CA GLY A 20 -26.07 9.76 -10.86
C GLY A 20 -25.52 9.31 -12.20
N ASN A 21 -26.26 9.58 -13.27
CA ASN A 21 -25.86 9.22 -14.63
C ASN A 21 -24.53 9.85 -15.08
N ASP A 22 -23.99 9.34 -16.19
CA ASP A 22 -22.81 9.94 -16.80
C ASP A 22 -23.11 11.41 -17.18
N ALA A 23 -22.10 12.27 -17.03
CA ALA A 23 -22.22 13.70 -17.25
C ALA A 23 -23.28 14.44 -16.38
N SER A 24 -23.80 13.86 -15.29
CA SER A 24 -24.73 14.58 -14.40
C SER A 24 -24.09 15.73 -13.60
N GLY A 25 -22.75 15.75 -13.52
CA GLY A 25 -21.96 16.81 -12.88
C GLY A 25 -21.42 16.47 -11.49
N LYS A 26 -21.42 15.19 -11.09
CA LYS A 26 -20.88 14.70 -9.80
C LYS A 26 -19.46 15.16 -9.51
N THR A 27 -18.55 14.87 -10.43
CA THR A 27 -17.12 15.22 -10.29
C THR A 27 -16.90 16.73 -10.31
N THR A 28 -17.66 17.44 -11.14
CA THR A 28 -17.62 18.91 -11.21
C THR A 28 -18.05 19.52 -9.89
N MET A 29 -19.15 19.05 -9.30
CA MET A 29 -19.61 19.46 -7.97
C MET A 29 -18.55 19.17 -6.91
N LEU A 30 -17.98 17.96 -6.91
CA LEU A 30 -16.97 17.54 -5.92
C LEU A 30 -15.73 18.44 -5.96
N TYR A 31 -15.17 18.70 -7.14
CA TYR A 31 -14.00 19.58 -7.27
C TYR A 31 -14.33 21.05 -7.02
N LYS A 32 -15.51 21.52 -7.41
CA LYS A 32 -15.93 22.90 -7.14
C LYS A 32 -16.00 23.17 -5.63
N LEU A 33 -16.49 22.20 -4.85
CA LEU A 33 -16.53 22.25 -3.39
C LEU A 33 -15.13 22.16 -2.75
N LYS A 34 -14.22 21.37 -3.34
CA LYS A 34 -12.88 21.14 -2.78
C LYS A 34 -11.88 22.26 -3.11
N LEU A 35 -11.90 22.77 -4.34
CA LEU A 35 -10.86 23.62 -4.90
C LEU A 35 -11.34 25.06 -5.17
N GLY A 36 -12.66 25.33 -5.11
CA GLY A 36 -13.25 26.65 -5.39
C GLY A 36 -13.27 27.06 -6.87
N GLU A 37 -12.42 26.48 -7.71
CA GLU A 37 -12.28 26.80 -9.13
C GLU A 37 -12.93 25.76 -10.06
N ILE A 38 -13.17 26.14 -11.33
CA ILE A 38 -13.68 25.23 -12.36
C ILE A 38 -12.50 24.43 -12.91
N VAL A 39 -12.40 23.16 -12.55
CA VAL A 39 -11.47 22.23 -13.18
C VAL A 39 -12.17 21.59 -14.37
N THR A 40 -11.55 21.63 -15.56
CA THR A 40 -12.00 20.85 -16.72
C THR A 40 -11.91 19.36 -16.36
N THR A 41 -13.06 18.75 -16.08
CA THR A 41 -13.12 17.37 -15.62
C THR A 41 -12.99 16.40 -16.79
N ILE A 42 -11.98 15.54 -16.74
CA ILE A 42 -11.96 14.31 -17.54
C ILE A 42 -12.99 13.36 -16.92
N PRO A 43 -13.86 12.71 -17.72
CA PRO A 43 -14.82 11.74 -17.19
C PRO A 43 -14.18 10.73 -16.22
N THR A 44 -14.70 10.66 -15.00
CA THR A 44 -14.11 9.88 -13.89
C THR A 44 -14.14 8.39 -14.16
N ILE A 45 -12.98 7.76 -13.98
CA ILE A 45 -12.81 6.32 -14.11
C ILE A 45 -12.59 5.75 -12.72
N GLY A 46 -13.60 5.03 -12.25
CA GLY A 46 -13.63 4.52 -10.89
C GLY A 46 -14.13 5.56 -9.90
N PHE A 47 -13.41 5.71 -8.80
CA PHE A 47 -13.84 6.43 -7.60
C PHE A 47 -12.97 7.65 -7.39
N ASN A 48 -13.57 8.82 -7.27
CA ASN A 48 -12.90 9.99 -6.72
C ASN A 48 -13.31 10.17 -5.27
N VAL A 49 -12.37 10.42 -4.36
CA VAL A 49 -12.66 10.58 -2.93
C VAL A 49 -12.02 11.86 -2.46
N GLU A 50 -12.85 12.80 -2.03
CA GLU A 50 -12.38 14.09 -1.53
C GLU A 50 -13.00 14.39 -0.17
N THR A 51 -12.19 14.93 0.72
CA THR A 51 -12.65 15.40 2.04
C THR A 51 -12.79 16.91 2.03
N LEU A 52 -14.02 17.38 2.25
CA LEU A 52 -14.38 18.77 2.48
C LEU A 52 -14.17 19.10 3.96
N GLU A 53 -13.40 20.14 4.24
CA GLU A 53 -13.14 20.61 5.60
C GLU A 53 -13.96 21.87 5.88
N TYR A 54 -14.65 21.89 7.02
CA TYR A 54 -15.51 22.99 7.42
C TYR A 54 -14.85 23.86 8.50
N PRO A 55 -15.19 25.16 8.59
CA PRO A 55 -14.59 26.08 9.58
C PRO A 55 -14.77 25.66 11.04
N ASP A 56 -15.77 24.84 11.35
CA ASP A 56 -16.04 24.29 12.69
C ASP A 56 -15.22 23.02 13.02
N GLY A 57 -14.30 22.63 12.13
CA GLY A 57 -13.47 21.44 12.26
C GLY A 57 -14.16 20.14 11.82
N GLY A 58 -15.41 20.21 11.33
CA GLY A 58 -16.11 19.07 10.74
C GLY A 58 -15.54 18.67 9.39
N LYS A 59 -15.67 17.39 9.04
CA LYS A 59 -15.20 16.83 7.77
C LYS A 59 -16.29 16.02 7.09
N ILE A 60 -16.45 16.23 5.78
CA ILE A 60 -17.31 15.38 4.94
C ILE A 60 -16.44 14.77 3.85
N THR A 61 -16.30 13.45 3.86
CA THR A 61 -15.64 12.70 2.79
C THR A 61 -16.67 12.22 1.79
N LEU A 62 -16.56 12.68 0.54
CA LEU A 62 -17.47 12.33 -0.54
C LEU A 62 -16.79 11.38 -1.53
N TRP A 63 -17.49 10.30 -1.85
CA TRP A 63 -17.06 9.27 -2.80
C TRP A 63 -17.86 9.45 -4.09
N ASP A 64 -17.26 9.99 -5.14
CA ASP A 64 -17.84 10.08 -6.47
C ASP A 64 -17.59 8.78 -7.24
N VAL A 65 -18.66 8.01 -7.48
CA VAL A 65 -18.60 6.79 -8.27
C VAL A 65 -18.91 7.12 -9.73
N GLY A 66 -18.02 6.75 -10.65
CA GLY A 66 -18.28 6.91 -12.08
C GLY A 66 -19.60 6.28 -12.52
N GLY A 67 -20.34 6.94 -13.42
CA GLY A 67 -21.69 6.52 -13.86
C GLY A 67 -21.74 5.42 -14.94
N CYS A 68 -20.61 4.79 -15.27
CA CYS A 68 -20.52 3.80 -16.35
C CYS A 68 -21.15 2.46 -15.96
N ASP A 69 -21.95 1.86 -16.86
CA ASP A 69 -22.73 0.63 -16.64
C ASP A 69 -21.94 -0.54 -16.04
N LYS A 70 -20.65 -0.64 -16.37
CA LYS A 70 -19.78 -1.75 -15.95
C LYS A 70 -19.25 -1.66 -14.52
N ILE A 71 -19.24 -0.46 -13.91
CA ILE A 71 -18.77 -0.25 -12.52
C ILE A 71 -19.93 -0.15 -11.53
N ARG A 72 -21.18 -0.16 -12.01
CA ARG A 72 -22.40 -0.14 -11.18
C ARG A 72 -22.50 -1.28 -10.17
N PRO A 73 -22.08 -2.54 -10.47
CA PRO A 73 -22.07 -3.61 -9.48
C PRO A 73 -21.16 -3.35 -8.28
N LEU A 74 -20.17 -2.45 -8.41
CA LEU A 74 -19.26 -2.11 -7.32
C LEU A 74 -19.88 -1.15 -6.31
N ILE A 75 -20.91 -0.38 -6.69
CA ILE A 75 -21.57 0.65 -5.85
C ILE A 75 -22.08 0.07 -4.53
N ARG A 76 -22.64 -1.15 -4.57
CA ARG A 76 -23.16 -1.84 -3.37
C ARG A 76 -22.11 -1.99 -2.27
N HIS A 77 -20.83 -2.13 -2.62
CA HIS A 77 -19.74 -2.27 -1.65
C HIS A 77 -19.35 -0.94 -0.98
N TYR A 78 -19.77 0.21 -1.55
CA TYR A 78 -19.54 1.55 -0.98
C TYR A 78 -20.76 2.12 -0.27
N MET A 79 -21.91 1.45 -0.39
CA MET A 79 -23.10 1.71 0.41
C MET A 79 -22.90 1.01 1.75
N GLN A 80 -22.74 1.80 2.82
CA GLN A 80 -22.57 1.32 4.18
C GLN A 80 -23.62 1.99 5.06
N PRO A 81 -24.13 1.32 6.12
CA PRO A 81 -25.19 1.87 6.97
C PRO A 81 -24.89 3.24 7.59
N ASP A 82 -23.62 3.62 7.73
CA ASP A 82 -23.15 4.88 8.31
C ASP A 82 -22.94 6.00 7.27
N ARG A 83 -23.16 5.72 5.98
CA ARG A 83 -23.00 6.69 4.88
C ARG A 83 -24.34 7.25 4.43
N PHE A 84 -24.32 8.50 3.98
CA PHE A 84 -25.43 9.11 3.24
C PHE A 84 -25.19 9.05 1.74
N LEU A 85 -26.25 9.17 0.94
CA LEU A 85 -26.19 9.14 -0.52
C LEU A 85 -26.56 10.52 -1.07
N ILE A 86 -25.89 10.97 -2.13
CA ILE A 86 -26.30 12.12 -2.94
C ILE A 86 -26.57 11.61 -4.35
N PHE A 87 -27.79 11.72 -4.84
CA PHE A 87 -28.14 11.42 -6.23
C PHE A 87 -28.22 12.72 -7.03
N ILE A 88 -27.47 12.81 -8.13
CA ILE A 88 -27.43 14.01 -8.98
C ILE A 88 -28.08 13.70 -10.33
N GLN A 89 -29.17 14.41 -10.61
CA GLN A 89 -29.87 14.45 -11.89
C GLN A 89 -29.42 15.67 -12.72
N SER A 90 -29.24 15.50 -14.03
CA SER A 90 -29.01 16.61 -14.97
C SER A 90 -30.33 17.14 -15.52
N CYS A 91 -30.56 18.44 -15.46
CA CYS A 91 -31.73 19.10 -16.06
C CYS A 91 -31.51 19.48 -17.53
N GLY A 92 -30.27 19.58 -18.00
CA GLY A 92 -29.97 19.99 -19.37
C GLY A 92 -30.09 18.91 -20.44
N ASP A 93 -30.68 17.76 -20.12
CA ASP A 93 -30.82 16.61 -21.03
C ASP A 93 -32.23 16.03 -20.88
N LEU A 94 -33.16 16.59 -21.66
CA LEU A 94 -34.60 16.35 -21.54
C LEU A 94 -35.11 15.24 -22.49
N GLU A 95 -34.22 14.52 -23.16
CA GLU A 95 -34.62 13.38 -23.98
C GLU A 95 -35.30 12.31 -23.11
N PRO A 96 -36.49 11.80 -23.49
CA PRO A 96 -37.23 10.84 -22.67
C PRO A 96 -36.42 9.61 -22.25
N ASP A 97 -35.60 9.07 -23.15
CA ASP A 97 -34.74 7.91 -22.88
C ASP A 97 -33.67 8.22 -21.82
N ARG A 98 -33.19 9.47 -21.76
CA ARG A 98 -32.14 9.90 -20.81
C ARG A 98 -32.72 10.11 -19.42
N ILE A 99 -33.95 10.61 -19.33
CA ILE A 99 -34.70 10.70 -18.07
C ILE A 99 -35.02 9.31 -17.56
N GLU A 100 -35.58 8.42 -18.40
CA GLU A 100 -35.92 7.05 -18.00
C GLU A 100 -34.67 6.27 -17.55
N PHE A 101 -33.54 6.43 -18.25
CA PHE A 101 -32.28 5.82 -17.82
C PHE A 101 -31.83 6.31 -16.44
N SER A 102 -32.10 7.57 -16.10
CA SER A 102 -31.80 8.09 -14.76
C SER A 102 -32.76 7.58 -13.70
N LEU A 103 -34.05 7.42 -14.04
CA LEU A 103 -35.02 6.80 -13.16
C LEU A 103 -34.68 5.32 -12.91
N GLU A 104 -34.25 4.58 -13.92
CA GLU A 104 -33.73 3.21 -13.76
C GLU A 104 -32.53 3.18 -12.82
N TYR A 105 -31.60 4.12 -12.98
CA TYR A 105 -30.43 4.22 -12.11
C TYR A 105 -30.79 4.63 -10.68
N LEU A 106 -31.81 5.47 -10.50
CA LEU A 106 -32.38 5.80 -9.19
C LEU A 106 -33.02 4.56 -8.55
N ARG A 107 -33.86 3.81 -9.29
CA ARG A 107 -34.47 2.55 -8.81
C ARG A 107 -33.41 1.57 -8.33
N MET A 108 -32.33 1.41 -9.10
CA MET A 108 -31.18 0.60 -8.71
C MET A 108 -30.54 1.12 -7.42
N GLY A 109 -30.30 2.43 -7.32
CA GLY A 109 -29.73 3.06 -6.13
C GLY A 109 -30.59 2.89 -4.88
N LEU A 110 -31.92 3.00 -5.01
CA LEU A 110 -32.89 2.79 -3.94
C LEU A 110 -32.95 1.32 -3.48
N ALA A 111 -32.93 0.38 -4.43
CA ALA A 111 -32.88 -1.04 -4.11
C ALA A 111 -31.60 -1.41 -3.35
N MET A 112 -30.43 -0.94 -3.81
CA MET A 112 -29.15 -1.16 -3.13
C MET A 112 -29.09 -0.45 -1.77
N MET A 113 -29.63 0.77 -1.66
CA MET A 113 -29.74 1.50 -0.40
C MET A 113 -30.47 0.67 0.65
N ALA A 114 -31.60 0.06 0.27
CA ALA A 114 -32.37 -0.80 1.15
C ALA A 114 -31.63 -2.11 1.49
N GLU A 115 -30.97 -2.74 0.53
CA GLU A 115 -30.20 -3.98 0.73
C GLU A 115 -29.00 -3.77 1.68
N GLN A 116 -28.29 -2.66 1.54
CA GLN A 116 -27.06 -2.37 2.29
C GLN A 116 -27.30 -1.60 3.61
N GLY A 117 -28.56 -1.30 3.94
CA GLY A 117 -28.94 -0.63 5.18
C GLY A 117 -28.61 0.86 5.26
N CYS A 118 -28.31 1.51 4.13
CA CYS A 118 -28.15 2.97 4.05
C CYS A 118 -29.49 3.66 4.33
N ARG A 119 -29.52 4.69 5.19
CA ARG A 119 -30.78 5.32 5.60
C ARG A 119 -31.09 6.68 4.99
N HIS A 120 -30.08 7.38 4.49
CA HIS A 120 -30.20 8.78 4.09
C HIS A 120 -29.80 8.99 2.62
N MET A 121 -30.68 9.61 1.83
CA MET A 121 -30.42 9.97 0.44
C MET A 121 -30.90 11.39 0.15
N PHE A 122 -30.07 12.18 -0.54
CA PHE A 122 -30.38 13.54 -0.99
C PHE A 122 -30.36 13.57 -2.52
N ILE A 123 -31.39 14.13 -3.14
CA ILE A 123 -31.52 14.21 -4.60
C ILE A 123 -31.37 15.67 -5.02
N LEU A 124 -30.46 15.93 -5.96
CA LEU A 124 -30.12 17.25 -6.49
C LEU A 124 -30.37 17.32 -7.99
N PHE A 125 -30.96 18.43 -8.45
CA PHE A 125 -31.24 18.72 -9.85
C PHE A 125 -30.24 19.77 -10.38
N ASN A 126 -29.17 19.30 -11.00
CA ASN A 126 -28.05 20.10 -11.47
C ASN A 126 -28.22 20.54 -12.93
N LYS A 127 -27.47 21.57 -13.34
CA LYS A 127 -27.47 22.16 -14.69
C LYS A 127 -28.76 22.90 -15.06
N GLN A 128 -29.38 23.56 -14.09
CA GLN A 128 -30.59 24.36 -14.34
C GLN A 128 -30.30 25.62 -15.18
N ASP A 129 -29.02 26.02 -15.29
CA ASP A 129 -28.53 27.06 -16.18
C ASP A 129 -28.74 26.74 -17.66
N LEU A 130 -28.84 25.46 -18.02
CA LEU A 130 -29.11 25.02 -19.39
C LEU A 130 -30.59 25.10 -19.78
N LEU A 131 -31.49 25.38 -18.83
CA LEU A 131 -32.93 25.52 -19.08
C LEU A 131 -33.29 26.97 -19.41
N PRO A 132 -34.28 27.21 -20.30
CA PRO A 132 -34.82 28.54 -20.53
C PRO A 132 -35.33 29.16 -19.21
N PRO A 133 -34.95 30.41 -18.87
CA PRO A 133 -35.30 31.02 -17.59
C PRO A 133 -36.80 31.00 -17.26
N ASP A 134 -37.66 31.27 -18.27
CA ASP A 134 -39.11 31.36 -18.09
C ASP A 134 -39.80 29.99 -17.95
N GLU A 135 -39.11 28.90 -18.32
CA GLU A 135 -39.65 27.52 -18.28
C GLU A 135 -38.97 26.65 -17.22
N ARG A 136 -37.85 27.12 -16.65
CA ARG A 136 -36.99 26.37 -15.72
C ARG A 136 -37.78 25.72 -14.59
N ASP A 137 -38.58 26.49 -13.86
CA ASP A 137 -39.32 26.02 -12.69
C ASP A 137 -40.35 24.95 -13.07
N THR A 138 -41.02 25.13 -14.21
CA THR A 138 -42.00 24.17 -14.73
C THR A 138 -41.33 22.85 -15.12
N ILE A 139 -40.18 22.91 -15.81
CA ILE A 139 -39.44 21.72 -16.24
C ILE A 139 -38.86 20.96 -15.04
N VAL A 140 -38.20 21.67 -14.11
CA VAL A 140 -37.64 21.06 -12.90
C VAL A 140 -38.73 20.42 -12.07
N LYS A 141 -39.89 21.07 -11.93
CA LYS A 141 -41.07 20.49 -11.26
C LYS A 141 -41.55 19.21 -11.94
N GLY A 142 -41.62 19.17 -13.27
CA GLY A 142 -42.02 17.97 -14.02
C GLY A 142 -41.05 16.79 -13.84
N ILE A 143 -39.74 17.05 -13.79
CA ILE A 143 -38.73 16.00 -13.49
C ILE A 143 -38.86 15.54 -12.03
N ARG A 144 -39.04 16.50 -11.11
CA ARG A 144 -39.21 16.22 -9.68
C ARG A 144 -40.40 15.29 -9.43
N GLU A 145 -41.56 15.55 -10.03
CA GLU A 145 -42.75 14.70 -9.87
C GLU A 145 -42.51 13.25 -10.31
N GLN A 146 -41.63 13.02 -11.29
CA GLN A 146 -41.25 11.65 -11.70
C GLN A 146 -40.37 10.97 -10.66
N PHE A 147 -39.38 11.68 -10.11
CA PHE A 147 -38.52 11.18 -9.04
C PHE A 147 -39.30 10.92 -7.75
N GLU A 148 -40.27 11.77 -7.41
CA GLU A 148 -41.16 11.59 -6.25
C GLU A 148 -41.96 10.28 -6.33
N ARG A 149 -42.40 9.88 -7.54
CA ARG A 149 -43.09 8.60 -7.75
C ARG A 149 -42.17 7.40 -7.48
N GLU A 150 -40.91 7.48 -7.88
CA GLU A 150 -39.93 6.39 -7.69
C GLU A 150 -39.50 6.22 -6.23
N ILE A 151 -39.37 7.31 -5.47
CA ILE A 151 -38.95 7.24 -4.06
C ILE A 151 -40.11 6.88 -3.11
N ALA A 152 -41.36 7.11 -3.51
CA ALA A 152 -42.54 6.91 -2.66
C ALA A 152 -42.59 5.54 -1.93
N PRO A 153 -42.24 4.39 -2.55
CA PRO A 153 -42.20 3.10 -1.88
C PRO A 153 -41.17 3.00 -0.73
N TYR A 154 -40.14 3.83 -0.74
CA TYR A 154 -39.00 3.75 0.18
C TYR A 154 -39.11 4.71 1.38
N LEU A 155 -39.95 5.76 1.29
CA LEU A 155 -40.10 6.82 2.29
C LEU A 155 -40.57 6.33 3.67
N ALA A 156 -41.23 5.17 3.74
CA ALA A 156 -41.66 4.59 5.02
C ALA A 156 -40.48 4.13 5.90
N ASN A 157 -39.37 3.71 5.27
CA ASN A 157 -38.23 3.08 5.95
C ASN A 157 -36.91 3.84 5.78
N HIS A 158 -36.87 4.87 4.93
CA HIS A 158 -35.67 5.62 4.56
C HIS A 158 -35.95 7.14 4.56
N ASP A 159 -34.96 7.93 4.93
CA ASP A 159 -34.99 9.40 4.88
C ASP A 159 -34.42 9.87 3.53
N ILE A 160 -35.31 9.99 2.55
CA ILE A 160 -34.98 10.42 1.19
C ILE A 160 -35.53 11.84 1.00
N ARG A 161 -34.66 12.78 0.63
CA ARG A 161 -35.01 14.19 0.46
C ARG A 161 -34.63 14.69 -0.91
N ILE A 162 -35.57 15.31 -1.60
CA ILE A 162 -35.30 16.12 -2.78
C ILE A 162 -35.01 17.54 -2.30
N LEU A 163 -33.82 18.07 -2.61
CA LEU A 163 -33.43 19.41 -2.17
C LEU A 163 -33.77 20.44 -3.26
N ASP A 164 -34.52 21.47 -2.86
CA ASP A 164 -35.05 22.46 -3.78
C ASP A 164 -34.13 23.69 -3.83
N HIS A 165 -33.30 23.73 -4.86
CA HIS A 165 -32.31 24.79 -5.08
C HIS A 165 -32.46 25.36 -6.49
N PRO A 166 -33.31 26.39 -6.68
CA PRO A 166 -33.50 27.04 -7.98
C PRO A 166 -32.20 27.64 -8.50
N GLY A 167 -31.82 27.28 -9.73
CA GLY A 167 -30.57 27.71 -10.35
C GLY A 167 -29.34 26.87 -10.00
N LEU A 168 -29.50 25.69 -9.38
CA LEU A 168 -28.36 24.83 -9.03
C LEU A 168 -27.48 24.50 -10.24
N CYS A 169 -26.21 24.89 -10.13
CA CYS A 169 -25.22 24.77 -11.20
C CYS A 169 -23.83 24.46 -10.64
N ALA A 170 -23.35 23.24 -10.88
CA ALA A 170 -22.05 22.77 -10.39
C ALA A 170 -20.85 23.50 -11.02
N THR A 171 -20.97 24.03 -12.24
CA THR A 171 -19.88 24.76 -12.92
C THR A 171 -19.71 26.16 -12.33
N SER A 172 -20.78 26.94 -12.21
CA SER A 172 -20.72 28.27 -11.58
C SER A 172 -20.53 28.17 -10.06
N GLY A 173 -21.04 27.11 -9.43
CA GLY A 173 -21.13 26.94 -7.98
C GLY A 173 -22.41 27.54 -7.38
N GLU A 174 -23.32 28.05 -8.22
CA GLU A 174 -24.60 28.61 -7.80
C GLU A 174 -25.45 27.56 -7.07
N GLN A 175 -25.98 27.93 -5.89
CA GLN A 175 -26.69 27.08 -4.94
C GLN A 175 -25.95 25.81 -4.43
N LEU A 176 -24.70 25.59 -4.81
CA LEU A 176 -23.96 24.38 -4.44
C LEU A 176 -23.61 24.32 -2.94
N TYR A 177 -23.07 25.42 -2.39
CA TYR A 177 -22.75 25.51 -0.97
C TYR A 177 -24.00 25.52 -0.07
N PRO A 178 -25.08 26.26 -0.40
CA PRO A 178 -26.36 26.12 0.30
C PRO A 178 -26.88 24.68 0.36
N ALA A 179 -26.86 23.96 -0.77
CA ALA A 179 -27.30 22.56 -0.82
C ALA A 179 -26.46 21.65 0.08
N MET A 180 -25.14 21.82 0.06
CA MET A 180 -24.24 21.04 0.92
C MET A 180 -24.39 21.39 2.41
N GLU A 181 -24.69 22.64 2.73
CA GLU A 181 -24.96 23.06 4.11
C GLU A 181 -26.27 22.45 4.64
N GLU A 182 -27.32 22.37 3.81
CA GLU A 182 -28.56 21.69 4.17
C GLU A 182 -28.36 20.18 4.40
N ILE A 183 -27.58 19.52 3.53
CA ILE A 183 -27.15 18.14 3.72
C ILE A 183 -26.41 18.00 5.05
N ARG A 184 -25.43 18.88 5.31
CA ARG A 184 -24.61 18.88 6.53
C ARG A 184 -25.45 19.04 7.79
N GLN A 185 -26.41 19.96 7.80
CA GLN A 185 -27.29 20.16 8.93
C GLN A 185 -28.19 18.95 9.15
N THR A 186 -28.69 18.34 8.07
CA THR A 186 -29.51 17.13 8.16
C THR A 186 -28.71 15.96 8.75
N ILE A 187 -27.50 15.70 8.26
CA ILE A 187 -26.62 14.61 8.77
C ILE A 187 -26.11 14.85 10.19
N GLN A 188 -26.02 16.10 10.64
CA GLN A 188 -25.69 16.42 12.03
C GLN A 188 -26.85 16.18 13.00
N GLN A 189 -28.08 16.37 12.52
CA GLN A 189 -29.30 16.13 13.31
C GLN A 189 -29.65 14.64 13.39
N ILE A 190 -29.17 13.85 12.43
CA ILE A 190 -29.23 12.40 12.48
C ILE A 190 -28.39 11.95 13.69
N LYS A 191 -29.07 11.54 14.76
CA LYS A 191 -28.43 10.75 15.81
C LYS A 191 -27.80 9.57 15.08
N LYS A 192 -26.46 9.47 15.07
CA LYS A 192 -25.80 8.23 14.66
C LYS A 192 -26.61 7.12 15.30
N PRO A 193 -27.16 6.15 14.53
CA PRO A 193 -27.68 4.96 15.18
C PRO A 193 -26.58 4.55 16.16
N ALA A 194 -26.95 4.24 17.41
CA ALA A 194 -26.01 3.53 18.25
C ALA A 194 -25.48 2.44 17.33
N GLN A 195 -24.16 2.43 17.08
CA GLN A 195 -23.55 1.27 16.46
C GLN A 195 -24.25 0.10 17.15
N PRO A 196 -24.83 -0.90 16.43
CA PRO A 196 -25.28 -2.11 17.10
C PRO A 196 -24.15 -2.42 18.03
N ASP A 197 -24.48 -2.54 19.30
CA ASP A 197 -23.56 -2.24 20.37
C ASP A 197 -22.49 -3.33 20.39
N THR A 198 -21.69 -3.55 19.35
CA THR A 198 -20.60 -4.48 19.32
C THR A 198 -19.51 -3.90 20.19
N LYS A 199 -19.42 -2.58 20.38
CA LYS A 199 -18.53 -2.01 21.39
C LYS A 199 -19.01 -2.23 22.82
N ALA A 200 -20.29 -2.08 23.18
CA ALA A 200 -20.75 -2.43 24.53
C ALA A 200 -21.26 -3.87 24.70
N GLN A 201 -21.53 -4.65 23.65
CA GLN A 201 -21.67 -6.11 23.68
C GLN A 201 -20.28 -6.76 23.76
N VAL A 202 -19.21 -6.19 23.17
CA VAL A 202 -17.82 -6.61 23.45
C VAL A 202 -17.34 -6.07 24.79
N ALA A 203 -17.82 -4.90 25.26
CA ALA A 203 -17.48 -4.41 26.61
C ALA A 203 -18.31 -5.07 27.73
N GLU A 204 -19.52 -5.60 27.45
CA GLU A 204 -20.36 -6.36 28.39
C GLU A 204 -20.11 -7.88 28.28
N MET A 205 -19.78 -8.42 27.10
CA MET A 205 -19.43 -9.84 26.94
C MET A 205 -17.92 -10.05 27.12
N GLU A 206 -17.57 -10.37 28.36
CA GLU A 206 -16.22 -10.69 28.85
C GLU A 206 -15.34 -9.46 29.11
N LYS A 207 -15.48 -8.85 30.30
CA LYS A 207 -14.37 -8.11 30.91
C LYS A 207 -13.15 -9.04 30.89
N GLY A 208 -12.25 -8.81 29.94
CA GLY A 208 -11.02 -9.56 29.80
C GLY A 208 -10.15 -9.45 31.07
N PRO A 209 -9.07 -10.23 31.16
CA PRO A 209 -8.13 -10.10 32.27
C PRO A 209 -7.69 -8.64 32.43
N SER A 210 -7.67 -8.16 33.67
CA SER A 210 -7.16 -6.84 34.04
C SER A 210 -5.67 -6.70 33.70
N ASP A 211 -5.20 -5.46 33.52
CA ASP A 211 -3.78 -5.20 33.24
C ASP A 211 -2.87 -5.80 34.32
N THR A 212 -3.28 -5.79 35.58
CA THR A 212 -2.55 -6.42 36.68
C THR A 212 -2.46 -7.94 36.52
N GLU A 213 -3.55 -8.60 36.15
CA GLU A 213 -3.54 -10.06 35.91
C GLU A 213 -2.67 -10.41 34.70
N LEU A 214 -2.68 -9.58 33.67
CA LEU A 214 -1.84 -9.77 32.49
C LEU A 214 -0.35 -9.61 32.81
N ILE A 215 0.01 -8.59 33.58
CA ILE A 215 1.40 -8.38 34.05
C ILE A 215 1.86 -9.57 34.88
N ASP A 216 1.03 -10.08 35.79
CA ASP A 216 1.38 -11.23 36.62
C ASP A 216 1.55 -12.51 35.79
N ARG A 217 0.76 -12.70 34.73
CA ARG A 217 0.97 -13.78 33.76
C ARG A 217 2.33 -13.67 33.06
N VAL A 218 2.71 -12.47 32.62
CA VAL A 218 4.02 -12.24 31.99
C VAL A 218 5.14 -12.54 32.99
N ARG A 219 5.07 -12.01 34.22
CA ARG A 219 6.10 -12.24 35.25
C ARG A 219 6.28 -13.72 35.56
N LYS A 220 5.18 -14.46 35.71
CA LYS A 220 5.21 -15.90 35.93
C LYS A 220 5.84 -16.64 34.75
N ALA A 221 5.41 -16.35 33.53
CA ALA A 221 5.95 -16.98 32.33
C ALA A 221 7.44 -16.67 32.13
N ASN A 222 7.87 -15.43 32.42
CA ASN A 222 9.28 -15.02 32.39
C ASN A 222 10.12 -15.76 33.44
N ALA A 223 9.59 -15.99 34.65
CA ALA A 223 10.31 -16.71 35.71
C ALA A 223 10.55 -18.19 35.35
N ASP A 224 9.63 -18.80 34.62
CA ASP A 224 9.73 -20.19 34.15
C ASP A 224 10.44 -20.32 32.79
N ALA A 225 10.86 -19.20 32.18
CA ALA A 225 11.40 -19.18 30.82
C ALA A 225 12.85 -19.68 30.76
N VAL A 226 13.11 -20.59 29.81
CA VAL A 226 14.47 -21.00 29.45
C VAL A 226 15.16 -19.86 28.69
N ASP A 227 16.50 -19.82 28.75
CA ASP A 227 17.31 -18.86 27.99
C ASP A 227 17.01 -18.89 26.48
N THR A 228 17.33 -17.79 25.80
CA THR A 228 17.00 -17.53 24.40
C THR A 228 17.50 -18.58 23.43
N GLU A 229 18.75 -19.02 23.57
CA GLU A 229 19.36 -19.95 22.62
C GLU A 229 18.83 -21.37 22.82
N SER A 230 18.73 -21.81 24.07
CA SER A 230 18.10 -23.10 24.40
C SER A 230 16.65 -23.16 23.96
N PHE A 231 15.89 -22.08 24.18
CA PHE A 231 14.50 -21.98 23.72
C PHE A 231 14.39 -22.12 22.19
N TRP A 232 15.22 -21.38 21.45
CA TRP A 232 15.21 -21.40 19.99
C TRP A 232 15.62 -22.77 19.45
N ALA A 233 16.67 -23.38 20.01
CA ALA A 233 17.08 -24.73 19.65
C ALA A 233 15.94 -25.75 19.86
N SER A 234 15.29 -25.72 21.03
CA SER A 234 14.16 -26.61 21.34
C SER A 234 12.93 -26.36 20.47
N PHE A 235 12.68 -25.11 20.06
CA PHE A 235 11.63 -24.80 19.08
C PHE A 235 11.96 -25.39 17.71
N MET A 236 13.21 -25.27 17.27
CA MET A 236 13.65 -25.74 15.96
C MET A 236 13.68 -27.27 15.86
N ASP A 237 14.10 -27.98 16.90
CA ASP A 237 14.09 -29.46 16.90
C ASP A 237 12.74 -30.07 17.36
N GLY A 238 11.86 -29.27 17.95
CA GLY A 238 10.54 -29.69 18.44
C GLY A 238 10.54 -30.35 19.83
N SER A 239 11.63 -30.23 20.58
CA SER A 239 11.80 -30.77 21.93
C SER A 239 11.17 -29.93 23.04
N LEU A 240 10.58 -28.75 22.74
CA LEU A 240 9.94 -27.86 23.73
C LEU A 240 9.07 -28.61 24.75
N ASN A 241 9.28 -28.33 26.04
CA ASN A 241 8.60 -29.03 27.13
C ASN A 241 7.11 -28.66 27.27
N SER A 242 6.76 -27.40 26.98
CA SER A 242 5.41 -26.84 27.05
C SER A 242 5.12 -25.99 25.81
N TRP A 243 3.83 -25.80 25.53
CA TRP A 243 3.35 -24.93 24.45
C TRP A 243 2.10 -24.19 24.90
N ASP A 244 2.32 -23.01 25.50
CA ASP A 244 1.26 -22.11 25.95
C ASP A 244 1.25 -20.81 25.13
N HIS A 245 0.39 -19.86 25.51
CA HIS A 245 0.24 -18.59 24.79
C HIS A 245 1.53 -17.76 24.80
N TYR A 246 2.22 -17.68 25.94
CA TYR A 246 3.50 -16.97 26.03
C TYR A 246 4.55 -17.60 25.10
N THR A 247 4.66 -18.92 25.13
CA THR A 247 5.60 -19.68 24.29
C THR A 247 5.31 -19.50 22.80
N HIS A 248 4.02 -19.46 22.42
CA HIS A 248 3.59 -19.18 21.05
C HIS A 248 3.99 -17.78 20.59
N LEU A 249 3.74 -16.76 21.42
CA LEU A 249 4.12 -15.38 21.11
C LEU A 249 5.65 -15.20 21.04
N ARG A 250 6.41 -15.83 21.95
CA ARG A 250 7.87 -15.81 21.94
C ARG A 250 8.42 -16.43 20.66
N ALA A 251 7.89 -17.60 20.26
CA ALA A 251 8.25 -18.23 18.99
C ALA A 251 7.91 -17.33 17.79
N GLY A 252 6.73 -16.69 17.80
CA GLY A 252 6.34 -15.72 16.77
C GLY A 252 7.31 -14.54 16.65
N PHE A 253 7.74 -13.97 17.78
CA PHE A 253 8.76 -12.90 17.79
C PHE A 253 10.10 -13.36 17.24
N PHE A 254 10.54 -14.58 17.58
CA PHE A 254 11.83 -15.09 17.12
C PHE A 254 11.83 -15.38 15.62
N VAL A 255 10.71 -15.89 15.10
CA VAL A 255 10.49 -16.08 13.66
C VAL A 255 10.45 -14.74 12.93
N LEU A 256 9.73 -13.73 13.45
CA LEU A 256 9.76 -12.37 12.90
C LEU A 256 11.19 -11.84 12.79
N HIS A 257 11.95 -11.93 13.87
CA HIS A 257 13.34 -11.49 13.90
C HIS A 257 14.22 -12.27 12.91
N ASP A 258 14.01 -13.58 12.75
CA ASP A 258 14.76 -14.38 11.77
C ASP A 258 14.42 -14.01 10.32
N CYS A 259 13.13 -13.87 10.03
CA CYS A 259 12.61 -13.55 8.71
C CYS A 259 13.05 -12.14 8.29
N PHE A 260 12.96 -11.16 9.19
CA PHE A 260 13.43 -9.80 8.91
C PHE A 260 14.93 -9.77 8.62
N ALA A 261 15.74 -10.59 9.31
CA ALA A 261 17.16 -10.74 9.02
C ALA A 261 17.45 -11.31 7.62
N ARG A 262 16.47 -12.00 7.00
CA ARG A 262 16.51 -12.49 5.61
C ARG A 262 15.79 -11.57 4.60
N GLY A 263 15.26 -10.44 5.07
CA GLY A 263 14.57 -9.43 4.24
C GLY A 263 13.10 -9.75 3.95
N PHE A 264 12.48 -10.64 4.71
CA PHE A 264 11.07 -10.98 4.57
C PHE A 264 10.18 -9.99 5.32
N GLY A 265 8.99 -9.71 4.76
CA GLY A 265 7.97 -8.91 5.40
C GLY A 265 7.08 -9.73 6.34
N LEU A 266 6.14 -9.07 7.00
CA LEU A 266 5.23 -9.70 7.98
C LEU A 266 4.46 -10.92 7.42
N LEU A 267 4.05 -10.85 6.15
CA LEU A 267 3.20 -11.88 5.53
C LEU A 267 4.00 -13.14 5.23
N GLU A 268 5.23 -12.98 4.73
CA GLU A 268 6.19 -14.08 4.57
C GLU A 268 6.61 -14.66 5.92
N CYS A 269 6.75 -13.83 6.96
CA CYS A 269 6.98 -14.31 8.33
C CYS A 269 5.83 -15.20 8.81
N ALA A 270 4.58 -14.87 8.46
CA ALA A 270 3.43 -15.69 8.82
C ALA A 270 3.46 -17.05 8.12
N ASP A 271 3.82 -17.09 6.83
CA ASP A 271 4.01 -18.33 6.07
C ASP A 271 5.06 -19.24 6.70
N GLU A 272 6.17 -18.66 7.12
CA GLU A 272 7.23 -19.41 7.78
C GLU A 272 6.82 -19.89 9.18
N PHE A 273 6.18 -19.03 9.96
CA PHE A 273 5.69 -19.42 11.28
C PHE A 273 4.67 -20.56 11.18
N MET A 274 3.73 -20.49 10.23
CA MET A 274 2.78 -21.58 9.96
C MET A 274 3.50 -22.88 9.57
N THR A 275 4.57 -22.80 8.78
CA THR A 275 5.39 -23.96 8.41
C THR A 275 6.01 -24.62 9.64
N HIS A 276 6.58 -23.82 10.56
CA HIS A 276 7.08 -24.33 11.83
C HIS A 276 5.97 -24.92 12.70
N LEU A 277 4.82 -24.26 12.84
CA LEU A 277 3.69 -24.77 13.61
C LEU A 277 3.18 -26.11 13.07
N ASN A 278 3.11 -26.26 11.76
CA ASN A 278 2.69 -27.51 11.11
C ASN A 278 3.70 -28.64 11.37
N ARG A 279 5.01 -28.36 11.26
CA ARG A 279 6.07 -29.32 11.62
C ARG A 279 5.95 -29.77 13.08
N LEU A 280 5.80 -28.83 14.02
CA LEU A 280 5.66 -29.14 15.45
C LEU A 280 4.41 -29.98 15.74
N ARG A 281 3.29 -29.66 15.09
CA ARG A 281 2.04 -30.43 15.18
C ARG A 281 2.19 -31.84 14.67
N GLN A 282 2.88 -32.04 13.55
CA GLN A 282 3.15 -33.37 13.00
C GLN A 282 4.05 -34.19 13.94
N GLY A 283 5.06 -33.55 14.55
CA GLY A 283 5.97 -34.20 15.49
C GLY A 283 5.31 -34.59 16.82
N ASN A 284 4.48 -33.71 17.40
CA ASN A 284 3.78 -33.99 18.67
C ASN A 284 2.39 -33.31 18.75
N PRO A 285 1.35 -33.92 18.14
CA PRO A 285 0.01 -33.32 18.06
C PRO A 285 -0.65 -33.08 19.43
N LYS A 286 -0.31 -33.89 20.44
CA LYS A 286 -0.89 -33.78 21.78
C LYS A 286 -0.38 -32.54 22.52
N ARG A 287 0.88 -32.14 22.28
CA ARG A 287 1.52 -30.97 22.89
C ARG A 287 1.17 -29.70 22.11
N PHE A 288 1.33 -29.70 20.80
CA PHE A 288 1.11 -28.54 19.93
C PHE A 288 -0.33 -28.50 19.39
N ARG A 289 -1.32 -28.47 20.27
CA ARG A 289 -2.74 -28.47 19.84
C ARG A 289 -3.11 -27.18 19.12
N ASN A 290 -4.01 -27.26 18.14
CA ASN A 290 -4.63 -26.07 17.57
C ASN A 290 -5.72 -25.56 18.55
N THR A 291 -5.35 -24.64 19.45
CA THR A 291 -6.23 -24.07 20.47
C THR A 291 -7.23 -23.05 19.91
N ALA A 292 -7.06 -22.56 18.67
CA ALA A 292 -8.03 -21.68 18.03
C ALA A 292 -9.41 -22.35 17.84
N HIS A 293 -9.48 -23.68 17.93
CA HIS A 293 -10.67 -24.48 17.63
C HIS A 293 -11.13 -25.36 18.80
N LYS A 294 -11.23 -24.81 20.02
CA LYS A 294 -11.93 -25.48 21.14
C LYS A 294 -13.47 -25.30 21.07
N TYR A 295 -14.02 -24.76 19.98
CA TYR A 295 -15.47 -24.75 19.75
C TYR A 295 -15.92 -26.09 19.16
N VAL A 296 -16.71 -26.81 19.96
CA VAL A 296 -17.20 -28.18 19.80
C VAL A 296 -17.98 -28.44 18.49
N TYR A 297 -18.34 -27.40 17.73
CA TYR A 297 -19.19 -27.53 16.53
C TYR A 297 -18.49 -28.13 15.30
N LEU A 298 -17.15 -27.99 15.19
CA LEU A 298 -16.41 -28.39 13.98
C LEU A 298 -15.76 -29.78 14.04
N ALA A 299 -15.77 -30.44 15.19
CA ALA A 299 -15.27 -31.80 15.33
C ALA A 299 -16.05 -32.83 14.47
N ARG A 300 -17.24 -32.47 13.97
CA ARG A 300 -18.10 -33.33 13.16
C ARG A 300 -17.69 -33.41 11.67
N LEU A 301 -16.84 -32.50 11.18
CA LEU A 301 -16.55 -32.36 9.73
C LEU A 301 -15.21 -32.94 9.26
N ARG A 302 -14.39 -33.56 10.13
CA ARG A 302 -13.07 -34.14 9.75
C ARG A 302 -12.19 -33.21 8.90
N ILE A 303 -12.25 -31.90 9.11
CA ILE A 303 -11.34 -30.96 8.45
C ILE A 303 -10.01 -31.01 9.20
N THR A 304 -9.02 -31.65 8.59
CA THR A 304 -7.65 -31.74 9.11
C THR A 304 -7.00 -30.36 9.21
N SER A 305 -6.19 -30.21 10.25
CA SER A 305 -5.57 -28.98 10.75
C SER A 305 -4.72 -28.22 9.73
N ASN A 306 -5.10 -26.98 9.43
CA ASN A 306 -4.17 -25.94 8.98
C ASN A 306 -4.20 -24.78 9.99
N ALA A 307 -3.07 -24.11 10.21
CA ALA A 307 -3.05 -22.85 10.95
C ALA A 307 -3.90 -21.81 10.20
N ASP A 308 -4.67 -20.98 10.90
CA ASP A 308 -5.46 -19.93 10.26
C ASP A 308 -4.53 -18.77 9.86
N ARG A 309 -4.39 -18.48 8.56
CA ARG A 309 -3.51 -17.43 8.03
C ARG A 309 -3.84 -16.07 8.64
N THR A 310 -5.12 -15.69 8.67
CA THR A 310 -5.55 -14.40 9.24
C THR A 310 -5.23 -14.29 10.73
N MET A 311 -5.52 -15.32 11.53
CA MET A 311 -5.18 -15.31 12.96
C MET A 311 -3.66 -15.24 13.19
N THR A 312 -2.87 -15.93 12.38
CA THR A 312 -1.42 -15.94 12.50
C THR A 312 -0.83 -14.55 12.21
N ILE A 313 -1.24 -13.94 11.10
CA ILE A 313 -0.80 -12.58 10.74
C ILE A 313 -1.24 -11.57 11.81
N PHE A 314 -2.46 -11.69 12.35
CA PHE A 314 -2.94 -10.84 13.43
C PHE A 314 -1.97 -10.86 14.63
N TRP A 315 -1.59 -12.04 15.12
CA TRP A 315 -0.70 -12.15 16.27
C TRP A 315 0.72 -11.67 15.97
N LEU A 316 1.27 -11.97 14.79
CA LEU A 316 2.57 -11.46 14.39
C LEU A 316 2.56 -9.92 14.28
N HIS A 317 1.47 -9.33 13.78
CA HIS A 317 1.29 -7.88 13.73
C HIS A 317 1.26 -7.26 15.14
N GLN A 318 0.53 -7.88 16.08
CA GLN A 318 0.50 -7.42 17.48
C GLN A 318 1.89 -7.48 18.13
N ILE A 319 2.64 -8.56 17.89
CA ILE A 319 4.02 -8.72 18.37
C ILE A 319 4.92 -7.63 17.78
N GLN A 320 4.84 -7.38 16.47
CA GLN A 320 5.62 -6.35 15.81
C GLN A 320 5.32 -4.97 16.39
N ILE A 321 4.05 -4.63 16.60
CA ILE A 321 3.65 -3.35 17.23
C ILE A 321 4.21 -3.23 18.64
N ALA A 322 4.13 -4.29 19.45
CA ALA A 322 4.68 -4.27 20.80
C ALA A 322 6.19 -4.02 20.78
N ALA A 323 6.93 -4.69 19.89
CA ALA A 323 8.37 -4.51 19.73
C ALA A 323 8.74 -3.09 19.25
N VAL A 324 8.00 -2.55 18.28
CA VAL A 324 8.20 -1.17 17.79
C VAL A 324 7.91 -0.15 18.88
N ASN A 325 6.80 -0.29 19.60
CA ASN A 325 6.46 0.62 20.68
C ASN A 325 7.50 0.53 21.80
N TYR A 326 8.00 -0.66 22.12
CA TYR A 326 9.11 -0.85 23.05
C TYR A 326 10.38 -0.14 22.56
N GLN A 327 10.74 -0.25 21.29
CA GLN A 327 11.87 0.47 20.70
C GLN A 327 11.72 2.00 20.86
N VAL A 328 10.59 2.55 20.41
CA VAL A 328 10.32 4.00 20.42
C VAL A 328 10.28 4.55 21.84
N ASN A 329 9.59 3.87 22.77
CA ASN A 329 9.45 4.31 24.16
C ASN A 329 10.79 4.30 24.91
N ASN A 330 11.74 3.45 24.50
CA ASN A 330 13.08 3.40 25.09
C ASN A 330 14.12 4.23 24.31
N GLY A 331 13.71 5.02 23.31
CA GLY A 331 14.60 5.90 22.55
C GLY A 331 15.70 5.14 21.79
N ARG A 332 15.38 3.96 21.25
CA ARG A 332 16.35 3.06 20.61
C ARG A 332 16.38 3.21 19.09
N ASP A 333 17.58 3.22 18.53
CA ASP A 333 17.77 3.25 17.07
C ASP A 333 17.56 1.88 16.40
N LYS A 334 17.77 0.80 17.16
CA LYS A 334 17.69 -0.58 16.69
C LYS A 334 16.40 -1.27 17.15
N PHE A 335 15.90 -2.15 16.29
CA PHE A 335 14.84 -3.07 16.64
C PHE A 335 15.29 -4.01 17.77
N PRO A 336 14.40 -4.40 18.70
CA PRO A 336 14.79 -5.23 19.85
C PRO A 336 15.28 -6.62 19.44
N ASP A 337 16.31 -7.10 20.13
CA ASP A 337 16.87 -8.44 19.92
C ASP A 337 15.98 -9.53 20.53
N ARG A 338 16.18 -10.79 20.11
CA ARG A 338 15.44 -11.97 20.64
C ARG A 338 15.50 -12.09 22.17
N SER A 339 16.62 -11.72 22.78
CA SER A 339 16.80 -11.76 24.24
C SER A 339 15.88 -10.81 25.00
N GLU A 340 15.32 -9.81 24.32
CA GLU A 340 14.56 -8.73 24.94
C GLU A 340 13.04 -8.97 24.92
N TYR A 341 12.62 -10.18 24.49
CA TYR A 341 11.21 -10.53 24.41
C TYR A 341 10.49 -10.42 25.76
N ALA A 342 11.17 -10.75 26.86
CA ALA A 342 10.60 -10.71 28.20
C ALA A 342 10.21 -9.27 28.60
N GLU A 343 11.06 -8.31 28.27
CA GLU A 343 10.87 -6.87 28.49
C GLU A 343 9.79 -6.30 27.57
N ILE A 344 9.74 -6.75 26.31
CA ILE A 344 8.67 -6.37 25.37
C ILE A 344 7.32 -6.85 25.89
N ALA A 345 7.22 -8.11 26.34
CA ALA A 345 5.99 -8.68 26.89
C ALA A 345 5.54 -7.94 28.17
N LEU A 346 6.48 -7.50 29.01
CA LEU A 346 6.19 -6.69 30.20
C LEU A 346 5.71 -5.27 29.85
N ALA A 347 6.29 -4.67 28.81
CA ALA A 347 5.88 -3.37 28.30
C ALA A 347 4.54 -3.41 27.53
N ALA A 348 4.16 -4.59 27.03
CA ALA A 348 2.93 -4.84 26.30
C ALA A 348 2.07 -5.99 26.89
N PRO A 349 1.56 -5.86 28.13
CA PRO A 349 0.83 -6.96 28.79
C PRO A 349 -0.42 -7.42 28.04
N TRP A 350 -1.03 -6.56 27.22
CA TRP A 350 -2.20 -6.90 26.38
C TRP A 350 -1.93 -8.06 25.42
N LEU A 351 -0.68 -8.33 25.04
CA LEU A 351 -0.32 -9.52 24.27
C LEU A 351 -0.74 -10.81 24.96
N MET A 352 -0.72 -10.86 26.30
CA MET A 352 -1.10 -12.03 27.08
C MET A 352 -2.61 -12.26 27.20
N ASN A 353 -3.42 -11.36 26.62
CA ASN A 353 -4.85 -11.58 26.47
C ASN A 353 -5.12 -12.44 25.22
N SER A 354 -5.20 -13.77 25.37
CA SER A 354 -5.50 -14.69 24.26
C SER A 354 -6.83 -14.41 23.53
N GLY A 355 -7.73 -13.60 24.12
CA GLY A 355 -8.98 -13.15 23.52
C GLY A 355 -8.89 -11.82 22.75
N LEU A 356 -7.70 -11.20 22.65
CA LEU A 356 -7.52 -9.86 22.05
C LEU A 356 -8.11 -9.71 20.64
N TRP A 357 -8.07 -10.78 19.83
CA TRP A 357 -8.63 -10.79 18.47
C TRP A 357 -10.13 -10.44 18.42
N ARG A 358 -10.90 -10.66 19.50
CA ARG A 358 -12.35 -10.39 19.56
C ARG A 358 -12.68 -8.92 19.46
N SER A 359 -11.73 -8.05 19.76
CA SER A 359 -11.89 -6.61 19.58
C SER A 359 -11.75 -6.19 18.11
N TYR A 360 -11.16 -7.04 17.26
CA TYR A 360 -10.81 -6.72 15.87
C TYR A 360 -11.65 -7.51 14.87
N TYR A 361 -11.94 -8.77 15.18
CA TYR A 361 -12.61 -9.68 14.26
C TYR A 361 -13.92 -10.23 14.82
N SER A 362 -14.96 -10.29 13.99
CA SER A 362 -16.14 -11.10 14.24
C SER A 362 -15.80 -12.59 14.11
N LYS A 363 -16.61 -13.43 14.77
CA LYS A 363 -16.49 -14.89 14.60
C LYS A 363 -16.89 -15.32 13.19
N ASP A 364 -17.82 -14.61 12.57
CA ASP A 364 -18.38 -14.93 11.27
C ASP A 364 -17.37 -14.71 10.14
N LEU A 365 -16.43 -13.78 10.30
CA LEU A 365 -15.30 -13.59 9.39
C LEU A 365 -14.14 -14.55 9.71
N LEU A 366 -13.67 -14.56 10.97
CA LEU A 366 -12.37 -15.15 11.32
C LEU A 366 -12.33 -16.68 11.21
N PHE A 367 -13.48 -17.35 11.33
CA PHE A 367 -13.57 -18.81 11.28
C PHE A 367 -14.05 -19.37 9.94
N THR A 368 -14.10 -18.53 8.89
CA THR A 368 -14.39 -18.96 7.52
C THR A 368 -13.22 -19.75 6.91
N PRO A 369 -13.46 -20.69 5.98
CA PRO A 369 -12.41 -21.34 5.21
C PRO A 369 -11.47 -20.35 4.49
N GLU A 370 -12.02 -19.23 4.01
CA GLU A 370 -11.32 -18.17 3.30
C GLU A 370 -10.32 -17.46 4.24
N ALA A 371 -10.74 -17.08 5.45
CA ALA A 371 -9.85 -16.47 6.45
C ALA A 371 -8.70 -17.39 6.91
N ARG A 372 -8.86 -18.72 6.76
CA ARG A 372 -7.76 -19.66 6.99
C ARG A 372 -6.71 -19.64 5.89
N LYS A 373 -7.12 -19.39 4.66
CA LYS A 373 -6.27 -19.47 3.46
C LYS A 373 -5.66 -18.12 3.11
N ASP A 374 -6.42 -17.05 3.23
CA ASP A 374 -6.08 -15.69 2.81
C ASP A 374 -5.98 -14.73 4.01
N TRP A 375 -5.39 -13.56 3.78
CA TRP A 375 -5.28 -12.48 4.77
C TRP A 375 -6.49 -11.55 4.66
N HIS A 376 -7.32 -11.49 5.70
CA HIS A 376 -8.45 -10.58 5.78
C HIS A 376 -8.23 -9.46 6.79
N LEU A 377 -8.67 -8.26 6.44
CA LEU A 377 -8.62 -7.13 7.35
C LEU A 377 -9.66 -7.29 8.48
N PRO A 378 -9.40 -6.72 9.68
CA PRO A 378 -10.39 -6.67 10.74
C PRO A 378 -11.71 -6.01 10.31
N ASP A 379 -12.84 -6.62 10.66
CA ASP A 379 -14.19 -6.12 10.37
C ASP A 379 -14.84 -5.33 11.51
N LEU A 380 -14.32 -5.43 12.75
CA LEU A 380 -14.85 -4.69 13.91
C LEU A 380 -14.14 -3.35 14.12
N GLN A 381 -12.81 -3.33 14.00
CA GLN A 381 -11.99 -2.11 14.08
C GLN A 381 -10.64 -2.34 13.42
N PRO A 382 -10.00 -1.29 12.85
CA PRO A 382 -8.71 -1.45 12.18
C PRO A 382 -7.61 -1.91 13.14
N LEU A 383 -6.57 -2.57 12.60
CA LEU A 383 -5.37 -2.89 13.37
C LEU A 383 -4.71 -1.62 13.92
N PRO A 384 -4.02 -1.70 15.07
CA PRO A 384 -3.31 -0.55 15.58
C PRO A 384 -2.21 -0.13 14.60
N THR A 385 -1.98 1.17 14.50
CA THR A 385 -0.81 1.74 13.82
C THR A 385 0.32 1.85 14.84
N PRO A 386 1.59 1.51 14.47
CA PRO A 386 2.73 1.73 15.36
C PRO A 386 2.81 3.21 15.79
N ALA A 387 3.32 3.46 17.00
CA ALA A 387 3.59 4.83 17.43
C ALA A 387 4.57 5.47 16.44
N GLN A 388 4.17 6.57 15.81
CA GLN A 388 5.07 7.34 14.98
C GLN A 388 6.15 7.93 15.91
N ALA A 389 7.42 7.58 15.67
CA ALA A 389 8.52 8.33 16.26
C ALA A 389 8.30 9.81 15.92
N LYS A 390 8.57 10.74 16.85
CA LYS A 390 8.54 12.18 16.55
C LYS A 390 9.43 12.42 15.34
N VAL A 391 8.82 12.63 14.18
CA VAL A 391 9.53 12.87 12.93
C VAL A 391 9.98 14.33 13.01
N GLU A 392 11.27 14.56 13.29
CA GLU A 392 11.95 15.64 12.58
C GLU A 392 11.67 15.37 11.10
N GLU A 393 11.09 16.35 10.39
CA GLU A 393 10.92 16.31 8.94
C GLU A 393 12.29 16.06 8.29
N ASP A 394 12.72 14.81 8.25
CA ASP A 394 13.61 14.30 7.24
C ASP A 394 12.79 14.42 5.97
N GLN A 395 12.88 15.62 5.36
CA GLN A 395 12.59 15.87 3.97
C GLN A 395 13.07 14.64 3.19
N PRO A 396 12.34 14.18 2.17
CA PRO A 396 12.82 13.09 1.32
C PRO A 396 14.26 13.41 1.00
N HIS A 397 15.20 12.50 1.33
CA HIS A 397 16.64 12.76 1.28
C HIS A 397 17.04 13.23 -0.12
N THR A 398 16.83 14.52 -0.37
CA THR A 398 17.70 15.38 -1.13
C THR A 398 18.86 15.54 -0.17
N GLN A 399 19.71 14.51 -0.12
CA GLN A 399 21.08 14.69 0.34
C GLN A 399 21.68 15.76 -0.58
N ARG A 400 21.46 17.02 -0.22
CA ARG A 400 22.26 18.15 -0.65
C ARG A 400 23.57 18.01 0.10
N SER A 401 24.44 17.14 -0.41
CA SER A 401 25.83 17.04 0.00
C SER A 401 26.63 16.59 -1.22
N GLY A 402 27.49 17.48 -1.73
CA GLY A 402 28.47 17.12 -2.74
C GLY A 402 29.29 15.90 -2.30
N ASN A 403 29.51 14.98 -3.23
CA ASN A 403 30.12 13.66 -3.04
C ASN A 403 29.37 12.69 -2.10
N ASP A 404 28.18 12.23 -2.51
CA ASP A 404 27.63 10.96 -2.03
C ASP A 404 28.57 9.81 -2.46
N VAL A 405 29.46 9.40 -1.55
CA VAL A 405 30.40 8.28 -1.73
C VAL A 405 29.69 6.95 -1.97
N ASP A 406 28.43 6.82 -1.55
CA ASP A 406 27.61 5.63 -1.74
C ASP A 406 26.88 5.63 -3.08
N ARG A 407 26.86 6.74 -3.84
CA ARG A 407 26.10 6.88 -5.08
C ARG A 407 26.40 5.77 -6.09
N LEU A 408 27.67 5.61 -6.48
CA LEU A 408 28.07 4.59 -7.45
C LEU A 408 27.96 3.16 -6.91
N PRO A 409 28.40 2.84 -5.66
CA PRO A 409 28.16 1.53 -5.07
C PRO A 409 26.68 1.15 -4.99
N ARG A 410 25.81 2.08 -4.58
CA ARG A 410 24.36 1.87 -4.44
C ARG A 410 23.69 1.65 -5.79
N PHE A 411 24.05 2.47 -6.79
CA PHE A 411 23.58 2.27 -8.15
C PHE A 411 24.05 0.93 -8.72
N ALA A 412 25.33 0.57 -8.56
CA ALA A 412 25.86 -0.72 -8.98
C ALA A 412 25.16 -1.90 -8.30
N PHE A 413 24.81 -1.77 -7.02
CA PHE A 413 24.02 -2.76 -6.29
C PHE A 413 22.64 -2.96 -6.90
N SER A 414 21.92 -1.87 -7.19
CA SER A 414 20.63 -1.90 -7.91
C SER A 414 20.75 -2.58 -9.28
N VAL A 415 21.81 -2.26 -10.04
CA VAL A 415 22.08 -2.88 -11.34
C VAL A 415 22.27 -4.38 -11.23
N VAL A 416 23.12 -4.84 -10.30
CA VAL A 416 23.40 -6.27 -10.13
C VAL A 416 22.15 -7.02 -9.67
N GLN A 417 21.35 -6.46 -8.76
CA GLN A 417 20.07 -7.07 -8.38
C GLN A 417 19.13 -7.21 -9.58
N LYS A 418 18.99 -6.17 -10.42
CA LYS A 418 18.17 -6.26 -11.64
C LYS A 418 18.73 -7.26 -12.66
N THR A 419 20.05 -7.49 -12.72
CA THR A 419 20.60 -8.57 -13.58
C THR A 419 20.16 -9.98 -13.18
N LEU A 420 19.76 -10.18 -11.91
CA LEU A 420 19.28 -11.47 -11.40
C LEU A 420 17.80 -11.70 -11.69
N THR A 421 17.01 -10.63 -11.84
CA THR A 421 15.56 -10.70 -12.03
C THR A 421 15.13 -10.40 -13.47
N SER A 422 15.97 -9.74 -14.27
CA SER A 422 15.67 -9.36 -15.64
C SER A 422 15.71 -10.54 -16.60
N LYS A 423 14.86 -10.50 -17.63
CA LYS A 423 14.91 -11.43 -18.77
C LYS A 423 16.03 -11.08 -19.76
N LEU A 424 16.60 -9.89 -19.68
CA LEU A 424 17.69 -9.46 -20.55
C LEU A 424 19.01 -10.15 -20.16
N ARG A 425 19.89 -10.35 -21.15
CA ARG A 425 21.27 -10.77 -20.86
C ARG A 425 21.97 -9.71 -20.01
N ARG A 426 22.83 -10.14 -19.07
CA ARG A 426 23.63 -9.25 -18.20
C ARG A 426 24.26 -8.08 -18.95
N GLY A 427 24.87 -8.31 -20.11
CA GLY A 427 25.50 -7.25 -20.91
C GLY A 427 24.52 -6.17 -21.39
N GLY A 428 23.27 -6.54 -21.70
CA GLY A 428 22.22 -5.59 -22.07
C GLY A 428 21.80 -4.73 -20.89
N VAL A 429 21.56 -5.34 -19.72
CA VAL A 429 21.21 -4.61 -18.49
C VAL A 429 22.32 -3.63 -18.08
N VAL A 430 23.58 -4.07 -18.11
CA VAL A 430 24.74 -3.21 -17.79
C VAL A 430 24.87 -2.06 -18.77
N LYS A 431 24.64 -2.30 -20.07
CA LYS A 431 24.64 -1.22 -21.07
C LYS A 431 23.57 -0.16 -20.74
N GLN A 432 22.33 -0.58 -20.48
CA GLN A 432 21.25 0.33 -20.11
C GLN A 432 21.56 1.10 -18.83
N ALA A 433 22.19 0.45 -17.84
CA ALA A 433 22.62 1.10 -16.61
C ALA A 433 23.63 2.23 -16.85
N LEU A 434 24.64 2.00 -17.69
CA LEU A 434 25.67 3.00 -17.97
C LEU A 434 25.10 4.22 -18.71
N GLU A 435 24.26 3.98 -19.73
CA GLU A 435 23.60 5.05 -20.51
C GLU A 435 22.63 5.87 -19.63
N ALA A 436 21.85 5.22 -18.77
CA ALA A 436 20.96 5.88 -17.82
C ALA A 436 21.73 6.68 -16.76
N LEU A 437 22.82 6.12 -16.22
CA LEU A 437 23.67 6.82 -15.25
C LEU A 437 24.36 8.04 -15.87
N GLN A 438 24.85 7.94 -17.11
CA GLN A 438 25.44 9.06 -17.82
C GLN A 438 24.42 10.18 -17.99
N SER A 439 23.24 9.87 -18.53
CA SER A 439 22.18 10.84 -18.79
C SER A 439 21.66 11.51 -17.51
N SER A 440 21.43 10.72 -16.46
CA SER A 440 20.99 11.23 -15.15
C SER A 440 22.08 12.09 -14.49
N THR A 441 23.36 11.70 -14.57
CA THR A 441 24.48 12.49 -14.04
C THR A 441 24.62 13.84 -14.76
N ILE A 442 24.45 13.87 -16.08
CA ILE A 442 24.46 15.13 -16.86
C ILE A 442 23.32 16.05 -16.39
N ARG A 443 22.10 15.51 -16.23
CA ARG A 443 20.95 16.27 -15.72
C ARG A 443 21.17 16.78 -14.29
N LEU A 444 21.62 15.92 -13.39
CA LEU A 444 21.90 16.28 -12.00
C LEU A 444 22.97 17.37 -11.91
N ARG A 445 24.02 17.30 -12.74
CA ARG A 445 25.07 18.33 -12.80
C ARG A 445 24.60 19.67 -13.33
N ALA A 446 23.53 19.69 -14.14
CA ALA A 446 22.93 20.94 -14.61
C ALA A 446 22.27 21.71 -13.46
N SER A 447 21.72 21.01 -12.46
CA SER A 447 21.13 21.63 -11.27
C SER A 447 22.09 21.72 -10.08
N ASP A 448 23.06 20.81 -9.98
CA ASP A 448 24.05 20.74 -8.90
C ASP A 448 25.46 20.44 -9.45
N PRO A 449 26.28 21.47 -9.68
CA PRO A 449 27.64 21.31 -10.18
C PRO A 449 28.58 20.53 -9.25
N SER A 450 28.22 20.30 -7.98
CA SER A 450 29.04 19.55 -7.02
C SER A 450 29.05 18.04 -7.29
N VAL A 451 28.08 17.53 -8.04
CA VAL A 451 28.01 16.12 -8.44
C VAL A 451 29.18 15.79 -9.37
N PRO A 452 29.99 14.74 -9.12
CA PRO A 452 31.11 14.35 -9.98
C PRO A 452 30.69 14.08 -11.44
N PRO A 453 31.57 14.34 -12.42
CA PRO A 453 31.27 14.04 -13.82
C PRO A 453 31.14 12.53 -14.00
N TYR A 454 30.29 12.12 -14.93
CA TYR A 454 30.17 10.71 -15.28
C TYR A 454 31.53 10.12 -15.68
N SER A 455 31.79 8.90 -15.22
CA SER A 455 32.91 8.09 -15.68
C SER A 455 32.47 6.65 -15.89
N GLU A 456 32.60 6.19 -17.13
CA GLU A 456 32.31 4.80 -17.49
C GLU A 456 33.21 3.82 -16.72
N THR A 457 34.50 4.14 -16.57
CA THR A 457 35.42 3.30 -15.79
C THR A 457 34.98 3.18 -14.33
N GLN A 458 34.59 4.28 -13.69
CA GLN A 458 34.16 4.28 -12.29
C GLN A 458 32.85 3.50 -12.10
N ALA A 459 31.87 3.72 -12.98
CA ALA A 459 30.59 3.00 -12.93
C ALA A 459 30.78 1.49 -13.17
N TYR A 460 31.54 1.13 -14.21
CA TYR A 460 31.79 -0.27 -14.55
C TYR A 460 32.59 -0.99 -13.46
N PHE A 461 33.59 -0.34 -12.87
CA PHE A 461 34.33 -0.86 -11.72
C PHE A 461 33.38 -1.29 -10.60
N TRP A 462 32.47 -0.39 -10.19
CA TRP A 462 31.52 -0.69 -9.13
C TRP A 462 30.56 -1.83 -9.48
N ILE A 463 30.05 -1.87 -10.72
CA ILE A 463 29.21 -2.98 -11.19
C ILE A 463 29.95 -4.32 -11.09
N GLN A 464 31.23 -4.37 -11.48
CA GLN A 464 32.02 -5.61 -11.41
C GLN A 464 32.36 -6.01 -9.98
N ILE A 465 32.73 -5.05 -9.14
CA ILE A 465 33.08 -5.30 -7.75
C ILE A 465 31.88 -5.77 -6.94
N VAL A 466 30.73 -5.10 -7.07
CA VAL A 466 29.49 -5.51 -6.42
C VAL A 466 29.04 -6.89 -6.92
N HIS A 467 29.13 -7.14 -8.23
CA HIS A 467 28.85 -8.46 -8.78
C HIS A 467 29.77 -9.55 -8.19
N ALA A 468 31.07 -9.29 -8.08
CA ALA A 468 32.01 -10.23 -7.48
C ALA A 468 31.71 -10.48 -5.99
N TYR A 469 31.36 -9.43 -5.22
CA TYR A 469 30.92 -9.57 -3.83
C TYR A 469 29.66 -10.43 -3.70
N LEU A 470 28.60 -10.11 -4.46
CA LEU A 470 27.34 -10.84 -4.38
C LEU A 470 27.48 -12.29 -4.85
N ARG A 471 28.25 -12.54 -5.91
CA ARG A 471 28.59 -13.90 -6.36
C ARG A 471 29.34 -14.69 -5.29
N SER A 472 30.09 -14.03 -4.42
CA SER A 472 30.80 -14.70 -3.31
C SER A 472 29.84 -15.28 -2.28
N LEU A 473 28.63 -14.72 -2.13
CA LEU A 473 27.60 -15.24 -1.23
C LEU A 473 26.92 -16.52 -1.77
N GLU A 474 27.04 -16.77 -3.07
CA GLU A 474 26.40 -17.89 -3.77
C GLU A 474 27.27 -19.17 -3.81
N VAL A 475 28.57 -19.06 -3.50
CA VAL A 475 29.49 -20.21 -3.54
C VAL A 475 29.20 -21.15 -2.37
N GLU A 476 28.86 -22.41 -2.66
CA GLU A 476 28.66 -23.43 -1.62
C GLU A 476 29.95 -23.65 -0.81
N PRO A 477 29.93 -23.47 0.53
CA PRO A 477 31.06 -23.86 1.34
C PRO A 477 31.18 -25.39 1.31
N SER A 478 32.40 -25.89 1.08
CA SER A 478 32.74 -27.30 1.31
C SER A 478 32.17 -27.75 2.66
N LYS A 479 31.53 -28.93 2.70
CA LYS A 479 30.78 -29.59 3.82
C LYS A 479 31.42 -29.49 5.22
N ALA A 480 31.61 -28.29 5.76
CA ALA A 480 32.11 -28.03 7.09
C ALA A 480 30.91 -27.69 7.98
N PRO A 481 30.77 -28.33 9.16
CA PRO A 481 29.57 -28.23 10.01
C PRO A 481 29.34 -26.85 10.66
N ASN A 482 30.23 -25.87 10.44
CA ASN A 482 30.17 -24.51 10.98
C ASN A 482 30.20 -23.43 9.86
N SER A 483 29.61 -23.69 8.69
CA SER A 483 29.65 -22.71 7.60
C SER A 483 28.79 -21.49 7.94
N THR A 484 29.45 -20.34 8.10
CA THR A 484 28.81 -19.04 8.32
C THR A 484 28.25 -18.53 6.99
N ARG A 485 27.08 -19.03 6.60
CA ARG A 485 26.37 -18.61 5.38
C ARG A 485 25.40 -17.48 5.70
N PHE A 486 25.28 -16.50 4.79
CA PHE A 486 24.15 -15.59 4.79
C PHE A 486 22.92 -16.32 4.19
N GLU A 487 21.89 -16.54 5.00
CA GLU A 487 20.71 -17.35 4.63
C GLU A 487 19.63 -16.56 3.84
N GLY A 488 19.87 -15.28 3.51
CA GLY A 488 18.96 -14.43 2.74
C GLY A 488 19.22 -14.48 1.23
N SER A 489 18.24 -14.03 0.44
CA SER A 489 18.39 -13.87 -1.01
C SER A 489 19.17 -12.59 -1.35
N VAL A 490 20.03 -12.64 -2.37
CA VAL A 490 20.66 -11.44 -2.93
C VAL A 490 19.63 -10.42 -3.42
N THR A 491 18.47 -10.88 -3.88
CA THR A 491 17.39 -10.00 -4.37
C THR A 491 16.63 -9.28 -3.24
N THR A 492 16.63 -9.83 -2.02
CA THR A 492 15.98 -9.21 -0.85
C THR A 492 16.95 -8.42 0.01
N LEU A 493 18.27 -8.61 -0.19
CA LEU A 493 19.33 -7.89 0.51
C LEU A 493 19.19 -6.37 0.31
N THR A 494 19.30 -5.62 1.40
CA THR A 494 19.33 -4.15 1.35
C THR A 494 20.75 -3.64 1.11
N PHE A 495 20.88 -2.46 0.50
CA PHE A 495 22.19 -1.85 0.29
C PHE A 495 22.95 -1.62 1.60
N GLY A 496 22.27 -1.24 2.68
CA GLY A 496 22.87 -1.11 4.01
C GLY A 496 23.53 -2.42 4.46
N ALA A 497 22.76 -3.51 4.49
CA ALA A 497 23.26 -4.83 4.86
C ALA A 497 24.41 -5.31 3.95
N PHE A 498 24.34 -5.02 2.65
CA PHE A 498 25.43 -5.26 1.71
C PHE A 498 26.71 -4.51 2.12
N LYS A 499 26.62 -3.23 2.51
CA LYS A 499 27.77 -2.48 3.02
C LYS A 499 28.37 -3.13 4.27
N ALA A 500 27.53 -3.59 5.21
CA ALA A 500 28.01 -4.27 6.42
C ALA A 500 28.67 -5.63 6.13
N LEU A 501 28.20 -6.37 5.13
CA LEU A 501 28.82 -7.66 4.76
C LEU A 501 30.25 -7.50 4.26
N PHE A 502 30.55 -6.41 3.55
CA PHE A 502 31.80 -6.25 2.81
C PHE A 502 32.65 -5.06 3.23
N ASP A 503 32.21 -4.30 4.25
CA ASP A 503 32.80 -3.01 4.69
C ASP A 503 32.98 -2.02 3.53
N ILE A 504 31.93 -1.81 2.74
CA ILE A 504 32.02 -0.92 1.58
C ILE A 504 32.22 0.54 2.04
N THR A 505 33.32 1.14 1.60
CA THR A 505 33.79 2.49 1.96
C THR A 505 33.68 3.51 0.84
N GLY A 506 33.73 3.08 -0.42
CA GLY A 506 33.83 3.96 -1.59
C GLY A 506 35.26 4.09 -2.13
N ASP A 507 36.28 3.60 -1.41
CA ASP A 507 37.70 3.72 -1.74
C ASP A 507 38.34 2.42 -2.28
N GLU A 508 37.55 1.38 -2.52
CA GLU A 508 37.96 0.05 -2.98
C GLU A 508 38.78 0.13 -4.27
N TRP A 509 38.48 1.10 -5.13
CA TRP A 509 39.17 1.35 -6.39
C TRP A 509 40.67 1.60 -6.21
N ARG A 510 41.12 2.14 -5.07
CA ARG A 510 42.53 2.52 -4.83
C ARG A 510 43.50 1.34 -4.89
N GLN A 511 43.00 0.13 -4.65
CA GLN A 511 43.78 -1.11 -4.75
C GLN A 511 44.05 -1.52 -6.20
N TYR A 512 43.20 -1.07 -7.14
CA TYR A 512 43.18 -1.52 -8.53
C TYR A 512 43.64 -0.43 -9.49
N TYR A 513 43.36 0.84 -9.17
CA TYR A 513 43.67 1.98 -10.03
C TYR A 513 44.63 3.00 -9.37
N SER A 514 45.52 3.60 -10.15
CA SER A 514 46.18 4.86 -9.79
C SER A 514 45.19 6.03 -9.88
N SER A 515 45.45 7.10 -9.11
CA SER A 515 44.61 8.30 -9.15
C SER A 515 44.62 8.97 -10.53
N SER A 516 45.72 8.87 -11.27
CA SER A 516 45.86 9.42 -12.62
C SER A 516 44.96 8.71 -13.63
N VAL A 517 44.84 7.38 -13.54
CA VAL A 517 43.93 6.61 -14.41
C VAL A 517 42.49 6.84 -13.97
N TRP A 518 42.18 6.69 -12.68
CA TRP A 518 40.81 6.78 -12.13
C TRP A 518 40.12 8.13 -12.40
N GLN A 519 40.87 9.23 -12.34
CA GLN A 519 40.35 10.59 -12.57
C GLN A 519 40.58 11.10 -13.99
N GLY A 520 41.31 10.35 -14.82
CA GLY A 520 41.72 10.76 -16.15
C GLY A 520 40.57 10.91 -17.13
N ILE A 521 40.76 11.72 -18.18
CA ILE A 521 39.80 11.88 -19.28
C ILE A 521 39.48 10.53 -19.97
N PRO A 522 40.47 9.63 -20.24
CA PRO A 522 40.17 8.33 -20.85
C PRO A 522 39.17 7.52 -20.02
N ALA A 523 39.29 7.53 -18.69
CA ALA A 523 38.38 6.83 -17.79
C ALA A 523 36.93 7.35 -17.84
N ARG A 524 36.72 8.58 -18.32
CA ARG A 524 35.38 9.15 -18.53
C ARG A 524 34.74 8.72 -19.83
N MET A 525 35.56 8.56 -20.86
CA MET A 525 35.13 8.31 -22.25
C MET A 525 34.83 6.84 -22.53
N SER A 526 35.55 5.93 -21.86
CA SER A 526 35.37 4.49 -22.00
C SER A 526 35.90 3.73 -20.78
N PHE A 527 35.55 2.46 -20.66
CA PHE A 527 36.16 1.58 -19.66
C PHE A 527 37.67 1.41 -19.91
N VAL A 528 38.47 1.74 -18.89
CA VAL A 528 39.92 1.52 -18.85
C VAL A 528 40.22 0.42 -17.83
N ASN A 529 41.04 -0.57 -18.24
CA ASN A 529 41.44 -1.64 -17.33
C ASN A 529 42.27 -1.09 -16.14
N PRO A 530 42.21 -1.75 -14.97
CA PRO A 530 43.02 -1.35 -13.83
C PRO A 530 44.52 -1.45 -14.10
N ASP A 531 45.29 -0.46 -13.63
CA ASP A 531 46.72 -0.35 -13.85
C ASP A 531 47.59 -0.85 -12.68
N LYS A 532 47.01 -1.04 -11.48
CA LYS A 532 47.74 -1.62 -10.32
C LYS A 532 47.52 -3.12 -10.16
N LYS A 533 46.27 -3.57 -10.24
CA LYS A 533 45.87 -4.96 -9.95
C LYS A 533 44.62 -5.33 -10.73
N ALA A 534 44.55 -6.57 -11.23
CA ALA A 534 43.36 -7.07 -11.90
C ALA A 534 42.15 -7.15 -10.94
N LEU A 535 40.94 -6.95 -11.48
CA LEU A 535 39.69 -7.07 -10.70
C LEU A 535 39.43 -8.54 -10.34
N PRO A 536 38.99 -8.83 -9.10
CA PRO A 536 38.63 -10.17 -8.68
C PRO A 536 37.27 -10.58 -9.23
N ASN A 537 37.07 -11.88 -9.44
CA ASN A 537 35.77 -12.44 -9.80
C ASN A 537 34.96 -12.92 -8.58
N VAL A 538 35.63 -13.14 -7.45
CA VAL A 538 35.09 -13.62 -6.17
C VAL A 538 35.97 -13.07 -5.05
N PHE A 539 35.38 -12.86 -3.87
CA PHE A 539 36.05 -12.45 -2.64
C PHE A 539 35.97 -13.54 -1.57
N GLY A 540 36.77 -13.40 -0.52
CA GLY A 540 36.67 -14.27 0.65
C GLY A 540 35.32 -14.09 1.37
N MET A 541 34.83 -15.17 1.99
CA MET A 541 33.57 -15.14 2.74
C MET A 541 33.63 -14.11 3.88
N PRO A 542 32.56 -13.33 4.11
CA PRO A 542 32.45 -12.45 5.25
C PRO A 542 32.65 -13.18 6.58
N SER A 543 33.23 -12.51 7.58
CA SER A 543 33.34 -13.06 8.93
C SER A 543 31.95 -13.17 9.58
N LYS A 544 31.82 -14.03 10.58
CA LYS A 544 30.57 -14.17 11.36
C LYS A 544 30.06 -12.83 11.89
N ALA A 545 30.95 -11.99 12.43
CA ALA A 545 30.60 -10.67 12.95
C ALA A 545 29.98 -9.74 11.89
N LYS A 546 30.47 -9.80 10.64
CA LYS A 546 29.90 -9.02 9.52
C LYS A 546 28.54 -9.54 9.10
N ILE A 547 28.36 -10.86 9.10
CA ILE A 547 27.07 -11.50 8.82
C ILE A 547 26.05 -11.10 9.89
N ASP A 548 26.42 -11.15 11.16
CA ASP A 548 25.55 -10.77 12.27
C ASP A 548 25.17 -9.27 12.20
N LEU A 549 26.13 -8.40 11.87
CA LEU A 549 25.86 -6.97 11.65
C LEU A 549 24.91 -6.73 10.47
N ALA A 550 25.11 -7.42 9.35
CA ALA A 550 24.24 -7.32 8.18
C ALA A 550 22.82 -7.80 8.49
N ARG A 551 22.68 -8.90 9.24
CA ARG A 551 21.38 -9.39 9.73
C ARG A 551 20.67 -8.34 10.59
N SER A 552 21.38 -7.70 11.52
CA SER A 552 20.82 -6.60 12.33
C SER A 552 20.36 -5.43 11.46
N GLN A 553 21.14 -5.02 10.45
CA GLN A 553 20.73 -3.97 9.52
C GLN A 553 19.52 -4.35 8.66
N MET A 554 19.39 -5.62 8.27
CA MET A 554 18.20 -6.13 7.59
C MET A 554 16.96 -6.01 8.48
N VAL A 555 17.07 -6.42 9.75
CA VAL A 555 15.97 -6.29 10.73
C VAL A 555 15.52 -4.84 10.86
N ASP A 556 16.46 -3.93 11.06
CA ASP A 556 16.17 -2.49 11.18
C ASP A 556 15.54 -1.92 9.91
N ALA A 557 16.03 -2.30 8.73
CA ALA A 557 15.53 -1.81 7.45
C ALA A 557 14.08 -2.24 7.18
N ILE A 558 13.74 -3.51 7.42
CA ILE A 558 12.38 -4.02 7.27
C ILE A 558 11.45 -3.33 8.27
N ASN A 559 11.88 -3.15 9.52
CA ASN A 559 11.07 -2.47 10.53
C ASN A 559 10.84 -0.99 10.21
N ARG A 560 11.85 -0.28 9.69
CA ARG A 560 11.69 1.13 9.26
C ARG A 560 10.63 1.31 8.18
N ARG A 561 10.51 0.35 7.23
CA ARG A 561 9.46 0.36 6.19
C ARG A 561 8.05 0.19 6.76
N PHE A 562 7.94 -0.41 7.95
CA PHE A 562 6.68 -0.54 8.67
C PHE A 562 6.28 0.78 9.36
N THR A 563 7.26 1.53 9.90
CA THR A 563 7.00 2.78 10.64
C THR A 563 6.94 4.03 9.75
N LYS A 564 7.70 4.08 8.65
CA LYS A 564 7.77 5.24 7.74
C LYS A 564 7.55 4.77 6.29
N PRO A 565 6.62 5.38 5.53
CA PRO A 565 6.47 5.10 4.11
C PRO A 565 7.79 5.32 3.37
N SER A 566 8.17 4.36 2.52
CA SER A 566 9.33 4.52 1.65
C SER A 566 9.02 5.54 0.56
N GLY A 567 9.87 6.54 0.38
CA GLY A 567 9.82 7.44 -0.76
C GLY A 567 10.27 6.76 -2.06
N LEU A 568 10.26 7.51 -3.16
CA LEU A 568 10.79 7.02 -4.44
C LEU A 568 12.31 6.79 -4.35
N PRO A 569 12.83 5.76 -5.03
CA PRO A 569 14.27 5.57 -5.22
C PRO A 569 14.92 6.74 -5.97
N PRO A 570 16.25 6.89 -5.87
CA PRO A 570 16.99 7.95 -6.56
C PRO A 570 16.78 7.92 -8.08
N ARG A 571 16.91 9.10 -8.70
CA ARG A 571 16.49 9.29 -10.09
C ARG A 571 17.27 8.42 -11.07
N GLU A 572 18.56 8.21 -10.83
CA GLU A 572 19.39 7.31 -11.63
C GLU A 572 18.88 5.86 -11.61
N ASP A 573 18.40 5.36 -10.47
CA ASP A 573 17.83 4.02 -10.34
C ASP A 573 16.51 3.92 -11.12
N LEU A 574 15.64 4.94 -11.01
CA LEU A 574 14.39 5.00 -11.76
C LEU A 574 14.62 5.06 -13.27
N ASP A 575 15.54 5.91 -13.74
CA ASP A 575 15.88 6.04 -15.15
C ASP A 575 16.49 4.73 -15.69
N PHE A 576 17.31 4.04 -14.89
CA PHE A 576 17.85 2.72 -15.22
C PHE A 576 16.75 1.66 -15.34
N TRP A 577 15.87 1.54 -14.35
CA TRP A 577 14.77 0.56 -14.39
C TRP A 577 13.81 0.84 -15.55
N ALA A 578 13.55 2.11 -15.86
CA ALA A 578 12.77 2.51 -17.03
C ALA A 578 13.41 2.03 -18.34
N ALA A 579 14.73 2.20 -18.50
CA ALA A 579 15.45 1.73 -19.68
C ALA A 579 15.42 0.20 -19.82
N VAL A 580 15.60 -0.54 -18.72
CA VAL A 580 15.48 -2.00 -18.70
C VAL A 580 14.06 -2.46 -19.02
N LEU A 581 13.05 -1.81 -18.43
CA LEU A 581 11.64 -2.13 -18.66
C LEU A 581 11.25 -1.95 -20.13
N ILE A 582 11.74 -0.90 -20.79
CA ILE A 582 11.54 -0.66 -22.22
C ILE A 582 12.08 -1.83 -23.06
N ASP A 583 13.30 -2.29 -22.77
CA ASP A 583 13.90 -3.40 -23.51
C ASP A 583 13.24 -4.75 -23.19
N GLU A 584 12.84 -4.97 -21.94
CA GLU A 584 12.01 -6.12 -21.56
C GLU A 584 10.67 -6.12 -22.30
N ALA A 585 10.05 -4.95 -22.46
CA ALA A 585 8.79 -4.80 -23.16
C ALA A 585 8.89 -5.18 -24.64
N LYS A 586 10.06 -5.02 -25.27
CA LYS A 586 10.31 -5.45 -26.67
C LYS A 586 10.39 -6.96 -26.82
N LEU A 587 10.71 -7.70 -25.75
CA LEU A 587 10.76 -9.17 -25.76
C LEU A 587 9.39 -9.83 -25.62
N ILE A 588 8.35 -9.05 -25.30
CA ILE A 588 6.98 -9.53 -25.10
C ILE A 588 6.33 -9.81 -26.47
N PRO A 589 5.92 -11.07 -26.75
CA PRO A 589 5.14 -11.42 -27.93
C PRO A 589 3.82 -10.64 -28.02
N GLU A 590 3.33 -10.40 -29.25
CA GLU A 590 2.07 -9.65 -29.44
C GLU A 590 0.84 -10.38 -28.89
N ASP A 591 0.91 -11.70 -28.75
CA ASP A 591 -0.12 -12.60 -28.24
C ASP A 591 0.03 -12.94 -26.74
N GLU A 592 0.98 -12.32 -26.02
CA GLU A 592 1.20 -12.58 -24.60
C GLU A 592 -0.01 -12.15 -23.74
N VAL A 593 -0.31 -12.96 -22.72
CA VAL A 593 -1.38 -12.68 -21.75
C VAL A 593 -1.13 -11.36 -21.02
N ILE A 594 -2.21 -10.61 -20.79
CA ILE A 594 -2.18 -9.28 -20.17
C ILE A 594 -1.56 -9.36 -18.75
N ALA A 595 -0.60 -8.47 -18.47
CA ALA A 595 -0.02 -8.23 -17.14
C ALA A 595 0.65 -9.44 -16.46
N THR A 596 1.28 -10.32 -17.24
CA THR A 596 2.18 -11.39 -16.74
C THR A 596 3.41 -10.87 -15.99
N ASN A 597 3.84 -9.64 -16.27
CA ASN A 597 4.97 -8.96 -15.63
C ASN A 597 4.79 -7.45 -15.73
N HIS A 598 5.66 -6.69 -15.05
CA HIS A 598 5.53 -5.23 -15.00
C HIS A 598 5.63 -4.54 -16.37
N ALA A 599 6.52 -5.02 -17.23
CA ALA A 599 6.67 -4.50 -18.59
C ALA A 599 5.41 -4.75 -19.44
N SER A 600 4.80 -5.93 -19.35
CA SER A 600 3.56 -6.25 -20.07
C SER A 600 2.36 -5.46 -19.55
N LEU A 601 2.29 -5.21 -18.24
CA LEU A 601 1.30 -4.33 -17.62
C LEU A 601 1.37 -2.90 -18.17
N LEU A 602 2.54 -2.26 -18.10
CA LEU A 602 2.68 -0.87 -18.55
C LEU A 602 2.49 -0.74 -20.06
N ARG A 603 2.99 -1.70 -20.86
CA ARG A 603 2.80 -1.71 -22.32
C ARG A 603 1.32 -1.82 -22.67
N PHE A 604 0.59 -2.73 -22.01
CA PHE A 604 -0.85 -2.89 -22.19
C PHE A 604 -1.60 -1.59 -21.86
N LEU A 605 -1.33 -1.01 -20.68
CA LEU A 605 -1.99 0.22 -20.24
C LEU A 605 -1.70 1.38 -21.18
N TYR A 606 -0.44 1.59 -21.58
CA TYR A 606 -0.09 2.63 -22.54
C TYR A 606 -0.85 2.43 -23.86
N GLN A 607 -0.81 1.25 -24.46
CA GLN A 607 -1.49 0.99 -25.74
C GLN A 607 -3.01 1.18 -25.69
N ARG A 608 -3.63 0.89 -24.53
CA ARG A 608 -5.08 1.08 -24.34
C ARG A 608 -5.44 2.53 -24.08
N LEU A 609 -4.61 3.28 -23.36
CA LEU A 609 -4.95 4.60 -22.86
C LEU A 609 -4.41 5.76 -23.72
N SER A 610 -3.38 5.53 -24.53
CA SER A 610 -2.77 6.57 -25.37
C SER A 610 -3.48 6.78 -26.72
N LYS A 611 -4.24 5.80 -27.21
CA LYS A 611 -4.91 5.88 -28.52
C LYS A 611 -6.08 6.88 -28.47
N PRO A 612 -6.20 7.79 -29.45
CA PRO A 612 -7.39 8.63 -29.59
C PRO A 612 -8.59 7.71 -29.87
N SER A 613 -9.53 7.64 -28.93
CA SER A 613 -10.76 6.87 -29.07
C SER A 613 -11.90 7.80 -29.46
N GLU A 614 -12.79 7.35 -30.34
CA GLU A 614 -14.09 8.00 -30.57
C GLU A 614 -14.96 8.01 -29.30
N LYS A 615 -14.63 7.19 -28.29
CA LYS A 615 -15.34 7.10 -27.00
C LYS A 615 -14.66 7.95 -25.93
N LYS A 616 -15.45 8.52 -25.01
CA LYS A 616 -14.96 9.31 -23.85
C LYS A 616 -13.81 8.58 -23.13
N SER A 617 -12.75 9.31 -22.79
CA SER A 617 -11.56 8.79 -22.06
C SER A 617 -11.94 7.96 -20.82
N SER A 618 -13.04 8.32 -20.11
CA SER A 618 -13.55 7.55 -18.97
C SER A 618 -13.77 6.06 -19.27
N THR A 619 -14.34 5.82 -20.43
CA THR A 619 -14.88 4.51 -20.78
C THR A 619 -13.74 3.56 -21.14
N VAL A 620 -12.63 4.11 -21.66
CA VAL A 620 -11.45 3.35 -22.08
C VAL A 620 -10.70 2.82 -20.87
N ALA A 621 -10.42 3.64 -19.85
CA ALA A 621 -9.70 3.12 -18.69
C ALA A 621 -10.58 2.32 -17.72
N ALA A 622 -11.91 2.54 -17.67
CA ALA A 622 -12.80 1.63 -16.94
C ALA A 622 -12.75 0.22 -17.52
N ARG A 623 -12.69 0.13 -18.87
CA ARG A 623 -12.53 -1.14 -19.56
C ARG A 623 -11.15 -1.75 -19.32
N ALA A 624 -10.07 -0.96 -19.39
CA ALA A 624 -8.72 -1.44 -19.09
C ALA A 624 -8.63 -1.98 -17.65
N ALA A 625 -9.23 -1.28 -16.69
CA ALA A 625 -9.27 -1.70 -15.30
C ALA A 625 -10.02 -3.04 -15.12
N LEU A 626 -11.17 -3.19 -15.79
CA LEU A 626 -11.94 -4.43 -15.73
C LEU A 626 -11.19 -5.60 -16.39
N GLU A 627 -10.54 -5.37 -17.52
CA GLU A 627 -9.71 -6.37 -18.21
C GLU A 627 -8.54 -6.86 -17.31
N LEU A 628 -7.93 -5.96 -16.53
CA LEU A 628 -6.84 -6.28 -15.59
C LEU A 628 -7.31 -6.86 -14.26
N SER A 629 -8.52 -6.54 -13.81
CA SER A 629 -9.01 -6.95 -12.49
C SER A 629 -9.04 -8.47 -12.31
N SER A 630 -9.24 -9.22 -13.40
CA SER A 630 -9.23 -10.68 -13.40
C SER A 630 -7.86 -11.29 -13.11
N SER A 631 -6.76 -10.60 -13.41
CA SER A 631 -5.40 -11.11 -13.22
C SER A 631 -4.73 -10.60 -11.95
N MET A 632 -5.00 -9.37 -11.51
CA MET A 632 -4.31 -8.75 -10.38
C MET A 632 -5.19 -8.18 -9.27
N GLY A 633 -6.52 -8.23 -9.42
CA GLY A 633 -7.46 -7.69 -8.44
C GLY A 633 -7.90 -6.25 -8.75
N SER A 634 -9.05 -5.87 -8.18
CA SER A 634 -9.71 -4.58 -8.42
C SER A 634 -8.85 -3.38 -8.01
N THR A 635 -8.25 -3.41 -6.81
CA THR A 635 -7.46 -2.28 -6.31
C THR A 635 -6.17 -2.10 -7.10
N GLN A 636 -5.45 -3.18 -7.35
CA GLN A 636 -4.17 -3.16 -8.07
C GLN A 636 -4.35 -2.67 -9.50
N SER A 637 -5.38 -3.16 -10.17
CA SER A 637 -5.77 -2.73 -11.51
C SER A 637 -6.07 -1.23 -11.56
N MET A 638 -6.94 -0.76 -10.66
CA MET A 638 -7.32 0.66 -10.59
C MET A 638 -6.11 1.56 -10.31
N PHE A 639 -5.23 1.15 -9.40
CA PHE A 639 -4.01 1.88 -9.06
C PHE A 639 -3.16 2.16 -10.31
N TRP A 640 -2.79 1.10 -11.05
CA TRP A 640 -1.92 1.25 -12.21
C TRP A 640 -2.59 2.00 -13.36
N VAL A 641 -3.89 1.78 -13.59
CA VAL A 641 -4.68 2.55 -14.55
C VAL A 641 -4.60 4.04 -14.20
N GLN A 642 -4.86 4.41 -12.95
CA GLN A 642 -4.83 5.81 -12.51
C GLN A 642 -3.44 6.43 -12.64
N GLN A 643 -2.37 5.73 -12.25
CA GLN A 643 -1.00 6.23 -12.40
C GLN A 643 -0.64 6.51 -13.87
N VAL A 644 -0.99 5.60 -14.79
CA VAL A 644 -0.74 5.79 -16.23
C VAL A 644 -1.59 6.94 -16.78
N GLN A 645 -2.86 7.05 -16.39
CA GLN A 645 -3.73 8.14 -16.83
C GLN A 645 -3.24 9.51 -16.37
N LEU A 646 -2.80 9.64 -15.11
CA LEU A 646 -2.22 10.88 -14.60
C LEU A 646 -1.00 11.30 -15.43
N CYS A 647 -0.14 10.35 -15.78
CA CYS A 647 1.03 10.61 -16.62
C CYS A 647 0.65 11.04 -18.05
N LEU A 648 -0.40 10.44 -18.63
CA LEU A 648 -0.90 10.80 -19.97
C LEU A 648 -1.58 12.18 -19.98
N ALA A 649 -2.30 12.54 -18.90
CA ALA A 649 -2.95 13.84 -18.76
C ALA A 649 -1.95 14.99 -18.53
N GLY A 650 -0.77 14.70 -17.96
CA GLY A 650 0.28 15.68 -17.61
C GLY A 650 1.01 16.35 -18.79
N GLY A 651 0.57 16.16 -20.03
CA GLY A 651 0.90 17.07 -21.14
C GLY A 651 2.23 16.86 -21.86
N LYS A 652 3.02 15.82 -21.54
CA LYS A 652 4.12 15.40 -22.44
C LYS A 652 3.55 14.50 -23.52
N ALA A 653 3.46 15.02 -24.74
CA ALA A 653 3.07 14.25 -25.92
C ALA A 653 4.10 13.13 -26.18
N ALA A 654 3.95 12.00 -25.51
CA ALA A 654 4.68 10.78 -25.81
C ALA A 654 3.92 10.06 -26.93
N SER A 655 4.56 9.97 -28.09
CA SER A 655 4.01 9.27 -29.26
C SER A 655 4.29 7.78 -29.21
N THR A 656 5.36 7.38 -28.51
CA THR A 656 5.80 5.99 -28.35
C THR A 656 5.80 5.55 -26.88
N PHE A 657 5.75 4.23 -26.67
CA PHE A 657 5.80 3.66 -25.32
C PHE A 657 7.12 4.01 -24.61
N GLU A 658 8.21 4.04 -25.36
CA GLU A 658 9.55 4.37 -24.90
C GLU A 658 9.65 5.82 -24.42
N GLU A 659 9.10 6.76 -25.19
CA GLU A 659 9.00 8.17 -24.77
C GLU A 659 8.18 8.31 -23.49
N PHE A 660 7.07 7.59 -23.40
CA PHE A 660 6.17 7.64 -22.26
C PHE A 660 6.83 7.16 -20.97
N VAL A 661 7.47 5.98 -21.01
CA VAL A 661 8.16 5.41 -19.84
C VAL A 661 9.37 6.26 -19.45
N THR A 662 10.15 6.75 -20.42
CA THR A 662 11.31 7.62 -20.15
C THR A 662 10.90 8.93 -19.47
N ALA A 663 9.79 9.53 -19.91
CA ALA A 663 9.25 10.74 -19.29
C ALA A 663 8.73 10.50 -17.86
N ASN A 664 8.26 9.28 -17.58
CA ASN A 664 7.59 8.89 -16.34
C ASN A 664 8.30 7.72 -15.64
N ALA A 665 9.62 7.83 -15.46
CA ALA A 665 10.48 6.75 -14.97
C ALA A 665 10.06 6.13 -13.62
N HIS A 666 9.33 6.87 -12.79
CA HIS A 666 8.76 6.35 -11.53
C HIS A 666 7.77 5.19 -11.76
N LEU A 667 7.11 5.10 -12.92
CA LEU A 667 6.24 3.97 -13.26
C LEU A 667 7.02 2.66 -13.37
N ALA A 668 8.33 2.71 -13.67
CA ALA A 668 9.17 1.51 -13.74
C ALA A 668 9.51 0.92 -12.35
N TYR A 669 9.20 1.63 -11.27
CA TYR A 669 9.37 1.12 -9.91
C TYR A 669 8.22 0.16 -9.56
N GLU A 670 8.50 -1.14 -9.56
CA GLU A 670 7.51 -2.20 -9.30
C GLU A 670 6.82 -2.05 -7.93
N ASP A 671 7.56 -1.56 -6.93
CA ASP A 671 7.06 -1.32 -5.58
C ASP A 671 6.42 0.07 -5.39
N LEU A 672 6.16 0.81 -6.47
CA LEU A 672 5.43 2.09 -6.41
C LEU A 672 4.12 2.02 -5.60
N PRO A 673 3.31 0.94 -5.66
CA PRO A 673 2.12 0.82 -4.80
C PRO A 673 2.44 0.92 -3.31
N LEU A 674 3.59 0.43 -2.86
CA LEU A 674 3.96 0.43 -1.44
C LEU A 674 4.29 1.82 -0.90
N VAL A 675 4.42 2.82 -1.78
CA VAL A 675 4.46 4.23 -1.36
C VAL A 675 3.08 4.65 -0.85
N TYR A 676 2.00 4.20 -1.48
CA TYR A 676 0.62 4.60 -1.16
C TYR A 676 -0.10 3.63 -0.22
N TYR A 677 0.23 2.34 -0.29
CA TYR A 677 -0.42 1.26 0.45
C TYR A 677 0.55 0.61 1.43
N SER A 678 0.06 0.25 2.62
CA SER A 678 0.75 -0.71 3.48
C SER A 678 0.78 -2.10 2.81
N PRO A 679 1.82 -2.91 3.04
CA PRO A 679 1.86 -4.28 2.53
C PRO A 679 0.66 -5.12 2.99
N GLN A 680 0.18 -4.89 4.21
CA GLN A 680 -0.98 -5.57 4.79
C GLN A 680 -2.27 -5.25 4.04
N LEU A 681 -2.47 -3.99 3.64
CA LEU A 681 -3.61 -3.60 2.83
C LEU A 681 -3.46 -4.09 1.39
N TRP A 682 -2.30 -3.88 0.78
CA TRP A 682 -2.03 -4.21 -0.64
C TRP A 682 -2.17 -5.71 -0.97
N GLN A 683 -1.98 -6.57 0.02
CA GLN A 683 -2.08 -8.04 -0.12
C GLN A 683 -3.33 -8.64 0.55
N SER A 684 -4.26 -7.81 1.03
CA SER A 684 -5.48 -8.32 1.67
C SER A 684 -6.44 -8.99 0.68
N ALA A 685 -7.41 -9.75 1.17
CA ALA A 685 -8.42 -10.37 0.33
C ALA A 685 -9.36 -9.31 -0.29
N GLU A 686 -9.68 -8.26 0.47
CA GLU A 686 -10.64 -7.21 0.09
C GLU A 686 -10.18 -6.45 -1.16
N VAL A 687 -8.88 -6.20 -1.30
CA VAL A 687 -8.32 -5.47 -2.46
C VAL A 687 -8.47 -6.21 -3.79
N LYS A 688 -8.67 -7.54 -3.75
CA LYS A 688 -8.89 -8.35 -4.96
C LYS A 688 -10.29 -8.13 -5.51
N GLU A 689 -11.29 -8.02 -4.64
CA GLU A 689 -12.70 -7.95 -5.03
C GLU A 689 -13.18 -6.52 -5.24
N VAL A 690 -12.78 -5.61 -4.35
CA VAL A 690 -13.25 -4.22 -4.33
C VAL A 690 -12.05 -3.27 -4.38
N TYR A 691 -12.26 -2.06 -4.91
CA TYR A 691 -11.25 -1.02 -4.82
C TYR A 691 -11.21 -0.48 -3.39
N VAL A 692 -10.03 -0.51 -2.77
CA VAL A 692 -9.77 0.05 -1.45
C VAL A 692 -8.82 1.23 -1.60
N PRO A 693 -9.12 2.40 -1.01
CA PRO A 693 -8.23 3.56 -1.11
C PRO A 693 -6.90 3.30 -0.36
N PRO A 694 -5.83 4.02 -0.71
CA PRO A 694 -4.56 3.88 -0.01
C PRO A 694 -4.60 4.39 1.43
N ASP A 695 -3.83 3.75 2.31
CA ASP A 695 -3.74 4.03 3.75
C ASP A 695 -2.46 4.81 4.16
N ARG A 696 -1.51 5.03 3.24
CA ARG A 696 -0.30 5.84 3.51
C ARG A 696 -0.38 7.23 2.90
N HIS A 697 -0.57 7.30 1.59
CA HIS A 697 -0.56 8.56 0.83
C HIS A 697 -1.75 8.60 -0.13
N SER A 698 -2.38 9.77 -0.28
CA SER A 698 -3.40 9.96 -1.32
C SER A 698 -2.75 9.90 -2.71
N LEU A 699 -3.47 9.35 -3.70
CA LEU A 699 -2.97 9.24 -5.08
C LEU A 699 -2.65 10.59 -5.74
N SER A 700 -3.21 11.69 -5.23
CA SER A 700 -2.91 13.05 -5.68
C SER A 700 -1.59 13.61 -5.11
N SER A 701 -1.00 12.99 -4.08
CA SER A 701 0.10 13.59 -3.31
C SER A 701 1.49 13.48 -3.94
N ILE A 702 1.73 12.50 -4.83
CA ILE A 702 3.06 12.27 -5.45
C ILE A 702 3.19 13.00 -6.79
N VAL A 703 2.10 13.52 -7.36
CA VAL A 703 2.14 14.35 -8.57
C VAL A 703 2.50 15.79 -8.21
N THR A 704 3.68 15.98 -7.61
CA THR A 704 4.35 17.27 -7.50
C THR A 704 5.73 17.15 -8.11
N GLY A 705 5.78 17.22 -9.44
CA GLY A 705 7.01 17.04 -10.21
C GLY A 705 6.95 17.70 -11.57
N GLY A 706 6.66 19.01 -11.58
CA GLY A 706 6.61 19.82 -12.79
C GLY A 706 6.44 21.29 -12.48
N LYS A 707 7.49 21.91 -11.94
CA LYS A 707 7.81 23.31 -12.23
C LYS A 707 9.19 23.35 -12.87
#